data_AF-A0A3C2D5L7-F1
#
_entry.id   AF-A0A3C2D5L7-F1
#
_cell.length_a   1.000
_cell.length_b   1.000
_cell.length_c   1.000
_cell.angle_alpha   90.00
_cell.angle_beta   90.00
_cell.angle_gamma   90.00
#
_symmetry.space_group_name_H-M   'P 1'
#
loop_
_entity.id
_entity.type
_entity.pdbx_description
1 polymer ?
#
loop_
_entity_poly.entity_id
_entity_poly.type
_entity_poly.pdbx_seq_one_letter_code
_entity_poly.pdbx_strand_id
1 'polypeptide(L)'
;MSRRYNNMTAHYNVYFNGRESLRAGVEKINNSYEDDFSKVLPLFKSTNPSTATAANAEMENAIMKGSKLIQSHSITKKPKRRKNRSQSYIRFASREEFNNWVDNAYILMGKAYFFQHNYASAIENFSYVTRKFEDDPSRYTAYIWLIKSYTELERYVEAFELIQKMQDDEDFPHKLEGELAAVTSDYYARQLSYTDGIPFLSIAVKQTAKKSDRLRYKYVLAQWYQETGNPDKSSELFREISRMNPPYKMAFNARINAAGTFTGTGDAEKLKKELRKMLRDKKNLEFRDQIYFAMGNISLKEGNKEQAKADYMKSASMSVDNLYQRALSCLTLAQIYFEELEYKKSQSYYDSAMVVIDEKYPNYQQISDRHKSLTRLTDNIYTVEREDSLQRIALMDEASRNALIDQWIKQVVEKEAIAKQAESSQMMDRNYFRQNESRFGLSQQQEGAGWYFYSPTTVAYGKVEFERLWGKRKLEDGWRRSDKSSGSGDENAMEEDSLMSAESKVKKVEDPKSREFYTQDLPVNDSLMTVSHAKIRNALFNAGRIFKTDFTDFPRSIESFENLNKRYPENLFTLSSWFELWDLYGKQNNQEKADYYKNLIIGKYPDSKYAKYLQNPNYFVELEARTDSINRLYQQVFLEFKNGQYAQSGKISDQIISMQPDSALIPKLKFFKIIADGTASTRENFGSLLAGYISTYPKAEPKPLAEQILKLIQDSTLTDYQKMVDSGYLSDQIKNSELLPGNQKGADEFGGKFSYDEDLLHYFVIAYPKNANVDLNRLKFDLANYNIDHYTKIDFDIETQSLNTNTNLLLVRSLNDKEQGLIYFRSIIKRRNVFEALKNIKYVNFMASSTNFREITADKDYTEYLKFFIKNYSRFVTSDFSDEVLPEPEELLAKARQEEELLKEKGSFVTVVPTGSGLDIYSGEDKGLQNFVIAVNSPGVNLKQIIAGFGAHNSDQYRQVGLNIRQTKVADYQLIIVSPFKTKTEAINYFTRAITTRKLYRSLDTLSYRNFIITDSNLKKLTESKRIGEYLNFFKTKYIEANVDLNPNQSQPEYSGPYQTNVGGKQSFVLIIPKEEVNTDYLPEAIRQFNQQNYPQQTLIVSSAMLDDFRIMIKVEGLADPESGLIYLRAIANDQKVYGPIQNVNYRNFIITPENETIFVKSKNILTYMEFYKQFYLK
;
A
#
# COMPACT_ATOMS: atom_id res chain seq x y z
N MET A 1 -2.00 -68.24 27.91
CA MET A 1 -3.43 -67.85 27.77
C MET A 1 -3.95 -68.19 26.38
N SER A 2 -5.23 -68.55 26.26
CA SER A 2 -5.86 -68.86 24.96
C SER A 2 -6.16 -67.57 24.18
N ARG A 3 -6.21 -67.65 22.84
CA ARG A 3 -6.59 -66.49 22.00
C ARG A 3 -7.99 -65.95 22.31
N ARG A 4 -8.92 -66.83 22.68
CA ARG A 4 -10.28 -66.46 23.10
C ARG A 4 -10.28 -65.61 24.37
N TYR A 5 -9.45 -65.98 25.36
CA TYR A 5 -9.30 -65.19 26.58
C TYR A 5 -8.81 -63.77 26.28
N ASN A 6 -7.72 -63.65 25.50
CA ASN A 6 -7.19 -62.34 25.10
C ASN A 6 -8.19 -61.48 24.30
N ASN A 7 -8.94 -62.08 23.37
CA ASN A 7 -9.97 -61.35 22.63
C ASN A 7 -11.10 -60.85 23.55
N MET A 8 -11.54 -61.66 24.52
CA MET A 8 -12.61 -61.29 25.44
C MET A 8 -12.17 -60.17 26.39
N THR A 9 -10.97 -60.29 26.98
CA THR A 9 -10.43 -59.27 27.89
C THR A 9 -10.07 -57.98 27.15
N ALA A 10 -9.52 -58.07 25.93
CA ALA A 10 -9.24 -56.91 25.09
C ALA A 10 -10.52 -56.11 24.79
N HIS A 11 -11.62 -56.79 24.48
CA HIS A 11 -12.90 -56.15 24.24
C HIS A 11 -13.47 -55.47 25.48
N TYR A 12 -13.79 -56.24 26.53
CA TYR A 12 -14.60 -55.73 27.64
C TYR A 12 -13.80 -54.87 28.63
N ASN A 13 -12.52 -55.18 28.87
CA ASN A 13 -11.74 -54.46 29.87
C ASN A 13 -11.06 -53.22 29.30
N VAL A 14 -10.81 -53.20 27.98
CA VAL A 14 -9.99 -52.16 27.36
C VAL A 14 -10.75 -51.41 26.27
N TYR A 15 -11.12 -52.07 25.18
CA TYR A 15 -11.75 -51.41 24.03
C TYR A 15 -13.10 -50.77 24.37
N PHE A 16 -13.98 -51.48 25.06
CA PHE A 16 -15.30 -50.97 25.46
C PHE A 16 -15.17 -49.69 26.31
N ASN A 17 -14.31 -49.72 27.33
CA ASN A 17 -14.06 -48.57 28.20
C ASN A 17 -13.46 -47.37 27.45
N GLY A 18 -12.53 -47.63 26.52
CA GLY A 18 -11.96 -46.57 25.68
C GLY A 18 -13.00 -45.97 24.73
N ARG A 19 -13.87 -46.79 24.16
CA ARG A 19 -14.96 -46.35 23.28
C ARG A 19 -16.01 -45.52 24.03
N GLU A 20 -16.37 -45.92 25.24
CA GLU A 20 -17.28 -45.13 26.09
C GLU A 20 -16.67 -43.78 26.48
N SER A 21 -15.37 -43.74 26.77
CA SER A 21 -14.63 -42.49 27.01
C SER A 21 -14.67 -41.58 25.77
N LEU A 22 -14.37 -42.11 24.59
CA LEU A 22 -14.47 -41.37 23.33
C LEU A 22 -15.90 -40.83 23.12
N ARG A 23 -16.93 -41.65 23.35
CA ARG A 23 -18.33 -41.25 23.19
C ARG A 23 -18.69 -40.07 24.09
N ALA A 24 -18.34 -40.14 25.37
CA ALA A 24 -18.56 -39.06 26.33
C ALA A 24 -17.83 -37.77 25.91
N GLY A 25 -16.57 -37.91 25.44
CA GLY A 25 -15.79 -36.78 24.94
C GLY A 25 -16.43 -36.12 23.70
N VAL A 26 -16.93 -36.90 22.75
CA VAL A 26 -17.63 -36.38 21.56
C VAL A 26 -18.93 -35.66 21.95
N GLU A 27 -19.69 -36.14 22.92
CA GLU A 27 -20.88 -35.43 23.43
C GLU A 27 -20.50 -34.09 24.05
N LYS A 28 -19.42 -34.06 24.85
CA LYS A 28 -18.88 -32.83 25.46
C LYS A 28 -18.43 -31.81 24.41
N ILE A 29 -17.71 -32.25 23.37
CA ILE A 29 -17.34 -31.42 22.22
C ILE A 29 -18.59 -30.80 21.57
N ASN A 30 -19.61 -31.63 21.26
CA ASN A 30 -20.83 -31.16 20.60
C ASN A 30 -21.63 -30.15 21.44
N ASN A 31 -21.55 -30.25 22.77
CA ASN A 31 -22.20 -29.33 23.72
C ASN A 31 -21.39 -28.06 24.00
N SER A 32 -20.07 -28.10 23.81
CA SER A 32 -19.18 -26.94 24.03
C SER A 32 -19.29 -25.87 22.95
N TYR A 33 -19.78 -26.23 21.76
CA TYR A 33 -19.94 -25.33 20.63
C TYR A 33 -21.43 -24.97 20.40
N GLU A 34 -21.75 -23.69 20.64
CA GLU A 34 -23.03 -23.10 20.25
C GLU A 34 -23.04 -22.77 18.75
N ASP A 35 -24.13 -23.14 18.06
CA ASP A 35 -24.29 -22.85 16.63
C ASP A 35 -24.65 -21.37 16.41
N ASP A 36 -23.89 -20.71 15.55
CA ASP A 36 -24.19 -19.38 15.03
C ASP A 36 -25.02 -19.51 13.73
N PHE A 37 -26.33 -19.40 13.86
CA PHE A 37 -27.28 -19.62 12.76
C PHE A 37 -27.30 -18.49 11.71
N SER A 38 -26.59 -17.38 11.93
CA SER A 38 -26.43 -16.33 10.92
C SER A 38 -25.38 -16.69 9.86
N LYS A 39 -24.66 -17.81 10.04
CA LYS A 39 -23.65 -18.32 9.11
C LYS A 39 -24.01 -19.73 8.66
N VAL A 40 -23.42 -20.17 7.54
CA VAL A 40 -23.48 -21.58 7.13
C VAL A 40 -22.84 -22.43 8.23
N LEU A 41 -23.61 -23.35 8.81
CA LEU A 41 -23.10 -24.18 9.91
C LEU A 41 -22.11 -25.22 9.36
N PRO A 42 -21.00 -25.49 10.08
CA PRO A 42 -20.10 -26.59 9.70
C PRO A 42 -20.83 -27.93 9.83
N LEU A 43 -20.56 -28.92 8.97
CA LEU A 43 -21.22 -30.23 9.08
C LEU A 43 -20.89 -30.90 10.41
N PHE A 44 -19.63 -30.80 10.84
CA PHE A 44 -19.12 -31.39 12.07
C PHE A 44 -18.70 -30.31 13.07
N LYS A 45 -19.34 -30.24 14.24
CA LYS A 45 -18.99 -29.25 15.29
C LYS A 45 -17.54 -29.39 15.78
N SER A 46 -17.02 -30.61 15.80
CA SER A 46 -15.66 -30.94 16.25
C SER A 46 -14.55 -30.29 15.44
N THR A 47 -14.88 -29.71 14.30
CA THR A 47 -13.91 -29.09 13.39
C THR A 47 -13.67 -27.62 13.74
N ASN A 48 -14.50 -27.04 14.61
CA ASN A 48 -14.26 -25.70 15.11
C ASN A 48 -13.02 -25.70 16.03
N PRO A 49 -12.02 -24.83 15.79
CA PRO A 49 -10.79 -24.78 16.59
C PRO A 49 -11.02 -24.60 18.11
N SER A 50 -12.10 -23.91 18.50
CA SER A 50 -12.45 -23.71 19.92
C SER A 50 -12.79 -25.01 20.65
N THR A 51 -13.09 -26.09 19.93
CA THR A 51 -13.47 -27.38 20.51
C THR A 51 -12.29 -28.31 20.80
N ALA A 52 -11.09 -28.00 20.33
CA ALA A 52 -9.91 -28.87 20.40
C ALA A 52 -9.57 -29.33 21.83
N THR A 53 -9.79 -28.46 22.82
CA THR A 53 -9.45 -28.73 24.23
C THR A 53 -10.65 -29.20 25.06
N ALA A 54 -11.86 -29.21 24.50
CA ALA A 54 -13.09 -29.40 25.25
C ALA A 54 -13.20 -30.79 25.92
N ALA A 55 -12.52 -31.80 25.37
CA ALA A 55 -12.61 -33.19 25.83
C ALA A 55 -11.24 -33.89 25.98
N ASN A 56 -10.16 -33.16 26.27
CA ASN A 56 -8.81 -33.72 26.34
C ASN A 56 -8.69 -34.93 27.27
N ALA A 57 -9.25 -34.86 28.47
CA ALA A 57 -9.18 -35.95 29.44
C ALA A 57 -9.85 -37.23 28.91
N GLU A 58 -11.01 -37.09 28.26
CA GLU A 58 -11.75 -38.19 27.67
C GLU A 58 -11.01 -38.81 26.48
N MET A 59 -10.35 -37.99 25.66
CA MET A 59 -9.53 -38.42 24.53
C MET A 59 -8.24 -39.12 24.98
N GLU A 60 -7.53 -38.56 25.96
CA GLU A 60 -6.32 -39.16 26.55
C GLU A 60 -6.62 -40.53 27.16
N ASN A 61 -7.74 -40.67 27.86
CA ASN A 61 -8.15 -41.97 28.39
C ASN A 61 -8.48 -42.96 27.26
N ALA A 62 -9.14 -42.53 26.18
CA ALA A 62 -9.37 -43.38 25.01
C ALA A 62 -8.05 -43.85 24.37
N ILE A 63 -7.07 -42.94 24.25
CA ILE A 63 -5.72 -43.23 23.74
C ILE A 63 -5.00 -44.22 24.65
N MET A 64 -5.00 -43.98 25.97
CA MET A 64 -4.39 -44.85 26.98
C MET A 64 -4.97 -46.26 26.91
N LYS A 65 -6.29 -46.40 26.79
CA LYS A 65 -6.95 -47.70 26.63
C LYS A 65 -6.55 -48.36 25.32
N GLY A 66 -6.59 -47.64 24.20
CA GLY A 66 -6.15 -48.18 22.89
C GLY A 66 -4.72 -48.70 22.94
N SER A 67 -3.79 -47.90 23.47
CA SER A 67 -2.39 -48.28 23.65
C SER A 67 -2.22 -49.51 24.54
N LYS A 68 -2.94 -49.56 25.67
CA LYS A 68 -2.94 -50.72 26.57
C LYS A 68 -3.41 -52.00 25.87
N LEU A 69 -4.42 -51.91 24.99
CA LEU A 69 -4.92 -53.06 24.22
C LEU A 69 -3.81 -53.61 23.32
N ILE A 70 -3.15 -52.72 22.57
CA ILE A 70 -2.07 -53.08 21.65
C ILE A 70 -0.93 -53.71 22.43
N GLN A 71 -0.47 -53.07 23.51
CA GLN A 71 0.66 -53.55 24.31
C GLN A 71 0.40 -54.89 25.01
N SER A 72 -0.80 -55.07 25.57
CA SER A 72 -1.09 -56.21 26.46
C SER A 72 -1.78 -57.38 25.78
N HIS A 73 -2.43 -57.16 24.62
CA HIS A 73 -3.30 -58.15 23.99
C HIS A 73 -3.01 -58.39 22.50
N SER A 74 -2.04 -57.72 21.88
CA SER A 74 -1.58 -58.07 20.53
C SER A 74 -1.08 -59.53 20.48
N ILE A 75 -1.43 -60.24 19.42
CA ILE A 75 -1.06 -61.64 19.21
C ILE A 75 -0.46 -61.75 17.81
N THR A 76 0.86 -61.77 17.73
CA THR A 76 1.60 -61.97 16.46
C THR A 76 1.99 -63.44 16.22
N LYS A 77 1.86 -64.29 17.25
CA LYS A 77 2.21 -65.71 17.17
C LYS A 77 1.25 -66.46 16.23
N LYS A 78 1.77 -67.03 15.13
CA LYS A 78 1.00 -67.79 14.11
C LYS A 78 0.26 -69.02 14.67
N PRO A 79 -0.90 -69.39 14.08
CA PRO A 79 -1.66 -70.57 14.48
C PRO A 79 -0.91 -71.86 14.15
N LYS A 80 -1.14 -72.92 14.93
CA LYS A 80 -0.58 -74.24 14.65
C LYS A 80 -1.02 -74.74 13.28
N ARG A 81 -0.06 -75.10 12.42
CA ARG A 81 -0.28 -75.59 11.06
C ARG A 81 -1.18 -76.83 11.06
N ARG A 82 -2.25 -76.80 10.26
CA ARG A 82 -3.17 -77.94 10.04
C ARG A 82 -2.75 -78.77 8.82
N LYS A 83 -2.99 -80.08 8.86
CA LYS A 83 -2.67 -81.04 7.78
C LYS A 83 -3.55 -80.78 6.54
N ASN A 84 -4.85 -80.55 6.74
CA ASN A 84 -5.79 -80.10 5.71
C ASN A 84 -6.11 -78.61 5.93
N ARG A 85 -5.85 -77.78 4.91
CA ARG A 85 -5.98 -76.31 4.99
C ARG A 85 -7.11 -75.83 4.08
N SER A 86 -8.21 -75.34 4.65
CA SER A 86 -9.23 -74.63 3.88
C SER A 86 -8.71 -73.25 3.44
N GLN A 87 -9.29 -72.67 2.38
CA GLN A 87 -8.95 -71.30 1.95
C GLN A 87 -9.16 -70.27 3.07
N SER A 88 -10.19 -70.45 3.90
CA SER A 88 -10.41 -69.65 5.11
C SER A 88 -9.27 -69.79 6.13
N TYR A 89 -8.75 -71.00 6.34
CA TYR A 89 -7.61 -71.21 7.23
C TYR A 89 -6.32 -70.60 6.68
N ILE A 90 -6.09 -70.65 5.37
CA ILE A 90 -4.93 -70.03 4.71
C ILE A 90 -4.98 -68.51 4.90
N ARG A 91 -6.12 -67.87 4.58
CA ARG A 91 -6.37 -66.44 4.81
C ARG A 91 -6.25 -66.03 6.28
N PHE A 92 -6.70 -66.88 7.19
CA PHE A 92 -6.52 -66.63 8.62
C PHE A 92 -5.05 -66.71 9.02
N ALA A 93 -4.32 -67.73 8.57
CA ALA A 93 -2.92 -67.98 8.96
C ALA A 93 -1.91 -67.02 8.30
N SER A 94 -2.28 -66.31 7.23
CA SER A 94 -1.46 -65.28 6.59
C SER A 94 -1.48 -63.94 7.32
N ARG A 95 -2.41 -63.73 8.27
CA ARG A 95 -2.49 -62.50 9.07
C ARG A 95 -1.25 -62.30 9.93
N GLU A 96 -0.85 -61.05 10.10
CA GLU A 96 0.23 -60.64 11.01
C GLU A 96 -0.27 -60.44 12.46
N GLU A 97 -1.55 -60.12 12.61
CA GLU A 97 -2.23 -59.92 13.89
C GLU A 97 -3.43 -60.87 14.03
N PHE A 98 -3.55 -61.52 15.19
CA PHE A 98 -4.57 -62.54 15.47
C PHE A 98 -5.57 -62.14 16.56
N ASN A 99 -5.43 -60.97 17.16
CA ASN A 99 -6.43 -60.36 18.01
C ASN A 99 -7.40 -59.51 17.16
N ASN A 100 -8.70 -59.70 17.39
CA ASN A 100 -9.76 -59.09 16.59
C ASN A 100 -10.03 -57.60 16.93
N TRP A 101 -9.33 -57.03 17.92
CA TRP A 101 -9.61 -55.68 18.44
C TRP A 101 -8.43 -54.72 18.31
N VAL A 102 -7.31 -55.15 17.72
CA VAL A 102 -6.11 -54.31 17.58
C VAL A 102 -6.31 -53.24 16.52
N ASP A 103 -6.87 -53.58 15.38
CA ASP A 103 -7.37 -52.64 14.35
C ASP A 103 -8.30 -51.58 14.95
N ASN A 104 -9.26 -52.03 15.76
CA ASN A 104 -10.24 -51.19 16.44
C ASN A 104 -9.59 -50.27 17.48
N ALA A 105 -8.50 -50.70 18.13
CA ALA A 105 -7.73 -49.88 19.05
C ALA A 105 -6.97 -48.76 18.33
N TYR A 106 -6.36 -49.04 17.17
CA TYR A 106 -5.75 -48.00 16.33
C TYR A 106 -6.79 -47.00 15.81
N ILE A 107 -7.97 -47.47 15.36
CA ILE A 107 -9.07 -46.59 14.96
C ILE A 107 -9.55 -45.73 16.15
N LEU A 108 -9.67 -46.30 17.34
CA LEU A 108 -10.06 -45.59 18.56
C LEU A 108 -9.06 -44.47 18.90
N MET A 109 -7.76 -44.78 18.85
CA MET A 109 -6.68 -43.81 19.07
C MET A 109 -6.69 -42.72 18.00
N GLY A 110 -6.81 -43.10 16.72
CA GLY A 110 -6.88 -42.14 15.62
C GLY A 110 -8.04 -41.17 15.75
N LYS A 111 -9.24 -41.66 16.13
CA LYS A 111 -10.41 -40.82 16.41
C LYS A 111 -10.15 -39.85 17.57
N ALA A 112 -9.56 -40.35 18.66
CA ALA A 112 -9.24 -39.52 19.82
C ALA A 112 -8.23 -38.40 19.46
N TYR A 113 -7.17 -38.72 18.72
CA TYR A 113 -6.21 -37.73 18.22
C TYR A 113 -6.85 -36.73 17.26
N PHE A 114 -7.75 -37.17 16.37
CA PHE A 114 -8.50 -36.27 15.49
C PHE A 114 -9.31 -35.24 16.30
N PHE A 115 -10.02 -35.68 17.34
CA PHE A 115 -10.80 -34.77 18.19
C PHE A 115 -9.94 -33.85 19.07
N GLN A 116 -8.68 -34.21 19.34
CA GLN A 116 -7.66 -33.32 19.92
C GLN A 116 -7.02 -32.37 18.90
N HIS A 117 -7.45 -32.43 17.63
CA HIS A 117 -6.86 -31.73 16.49
C HIS A 117 -5.39 -32.10 16.23
N ASN A 118 -4.94 -33.24 16.75
CA ASN A 118 -3.66 -33.84 16.41
C ASN A 118 -3.83 -34.73 15.16
N TYR A 119 -4.04 -34.07 14.02
CA TYR A 119 -4.33 -34.73 12.75
C TYR A 119 -3.17 -35.60 12.26
N ALA A 120 -1.93 -35.25 12.56
CA ALA A 120 -0.76 -36.05 12.18
C ALA A 120 -0.77 -37.43 12.84
N SER A 121 -0.96 -37.49 14.16
CA SER A 121 -1.08 -38.76 14.88
C SER A 121 -2.35 -39.52 14.49
N ALA A 122 -3.45 -38.81 14.19
CA ALA A 122 -4.66 -39.45 13.67
C ALA A 122 -4.40 -40.19 12.36
N ILE A 123 -3.76 -39.50 11.39
CA ILE A 123 -3.38 -40.06 10.09
C ILE A 123 -2.47 -41.27 10.27
N GLU A 124 -1.43 -41.19 11.10
CA GLU A 124 -0.52 -42.32 11.34
C GLU A 124 -1.27 -43.58 11.79
N ASN A 125 -2.20 -43.43 12.75
CA ASN A 125 -3.00 -44.55 13.27
C ASN A 125 -3.94 -45.13 12.21
N PHE A 126 -4.63 -44.28 11.44
CA PHE A 126 -5.52 -44.77 10.37
C PHE A 126 -4.75 -45.40 9.20
N SER A 127 -3.63 -44.80 8.78
CA SER A 127 -2.75 -45.35 7.76
C SER A 127 -2.19 -46.71 8.17
N TYR A 128 -1.86 -46.90 9.45
CA TYR A 128 -1.45 -48.22 9.97
C TYR A 128 -2.55 -49.27 9.72
N VAL A 129 -3.81 -48.92 10.01
CA VAL A 129 -4.94 -49.83 9.81
C VAL A 129 -5.08 -50.19 8.33
N THR A 130 -5.05 -49.21 7.43
CA THR A 130 -5.21 -49.45 5.99
C THR A 130 -4.09 -50.29 5.39
N ARG A 131 -2.89 -50.29 5.99
CA ARG A 131 -1.71 -51.03 5.52
C ARG A 131 -1.54 -52.41 6.14
N LYS A 132 -1.98 -52.59 7.40
CA LYS A 132 -1.79 -53.84 8.16
C LYS A 132 -3.03 -54.72 8.20
N PHE A 133 -4.19 -54.16 7.91
CA PHE A 133 -5.48 -54.85 7.89
C PHE A 133 -6.16 -54.65 6.53
N GLU A 134 -5.39 -54.81 5.44
CA GLU A 134 -5.84 -54.59 4.07
C GLU A 134 -7.06 -55.42 3.69
N ASP A 135 -7.21 -56.66 4.19
CA ASP A 135 -8.36 -57.54 3.93
C ASP A 135 -9.52 -57.37 4.93
N ASP A 136 -9.38 -56.50 5.93
CA ASP A 136 -10.37 -56.34 6.99
C ASP A 136 -11.33 -55.15 6.71
N PRO A 137 -12.65 -55.29 6.94
CA PRO A 137 -13.60 -54.19 6.74
C PRO A 137 -13.31 -52.93 7.57
N SER A 138 -12.52 -53.03 8.65
CA SER A 138 -12.06 -51.88 9.42
C SER A 138 -11.29 -50.85 8.59
N ARG A 139 -10.67 -51.26 7.46
CA ARG A 139 -9.97 -50.37 6.51
C ARG A 139 -10.86 -49.23 6.00
N TYR A 140 -12.15 -49.50 5.75
CA TYR A 140 -13.09 -48.49 5.24
C TYR A 140 -13.38 -47.41 6.27
N THR A 141 -13.48 -47.79 7.55
CA THR A 141 -13.58 -46.80 8.63
C THR A 141 -12.30 -45.99 8.71
N ALA A 142 -11.13 -46.60 8.60
CA ALA A 142 -9.87 -45.86 8.59
C ALA A 142 -9.78 -44.88 7.40
N TYR A 143 -10.20 -45.27 6.19
CA TYR A 143 -10.24 -44.39 5.02
C TYR A 143 -11.18 -43.19 5.21
N ILE A 144 -12.40 -43.39 5.72
CA ILE A 144 -13.33 -42.28 6.02
C ILE A 144 -12.70 -41.26 6.97
N TRP A 145 -11.97 -41.73 7.97
CA TRP A 145 -11.32 -40.84 8.94
C TRP A 145 -10.01 -40.23 8.42
N LEU A 146 -9.33 -40.88 7.47
CA LEU A 146 -8.24 -40.26 6.71
C LEU A 146 -8.76 -39.13 5.84
N ILE A 147 -9.88 -39.31 5.13
CA ILE A 147 -10.54 -38.25 4.35
C ILE A 147 -10.81 -37.06 5.25
N LYS A 148 -11.46 -37.26 6.41
CA LYS A 148 -11.68 -36.18 7.39
C LYS A 148 -10.38 -35.48 7.79
N SER A 149 -9.34 -36.24 8.12
CA SER A 149 -8.08 -35.67 8.60
C SER A 149 -7.35 -34.90 7.51
N TYR A 150 -7.36 -35.36 6.26
CA TYR A 150 -6.78 -34.66 5.13
C TYR A 150 -7.58 -33.41 4.77
N THR A 151 -8.91 -33.47 4.81
CA THR A 151 -9.78 -32.30 4.63
C THR A 151 -9.53 -31.21 5.68
N GLU A 152 -9.34 -31.58 6.96
CA GLU A 152 -8.99 -30.60 8.01
C GLU A 152 -7.60 -29.98 7.83
N LEU A 153 -6.69 -30.68 7.14
CA LEU A 153 -5.35 -30.19 6.80
C LEU A 153 -5.29 -29.52 5.43
N GLU A 154 -6.42 -29.31 4.76
CA GLU A 154 -6.52 -28.77 3.40
C GLU A 154 -5.72 -29.58 2.34
N ARG A 155 -5.46 -30.85 2.65
CA ARG A 155 -4.80 -31.83 1.77
C ARG A 155 -5.83 -32.49 0.84
N TYR A 156 -6.38 -31.66 -0.05
CA TYR A 156 -7.55 -32.04 -0.84
C TYR A 156 -7.27 -33.16 -1.85
N VAL A 157 -6.06 -33.23 -2.40
CA VAL A 157 -5.69 -34.27 -3.37
C VAL A 157 -5.77 -35.66 -2.73
N GLU A 158 -5.15 -35.85 -1.57
CA GLU A 158 -5.14 -37.13 -0.87
C GLU A 158 -6.53 -37.50 -0.34
N ALA A 159 -7.33 -36.52 0.07
CA ALA A 159 -8.73 -36.74 0.44
C ALA A 159 -9.54 -37.23 -0.78
N PHE A 160 -9.37 -36.60 -1.93
CA PHE A 160 -10.11 -36.93 -3.14
C PHE A 160 -9.75 -38.32 -3.70
N GLU A 161 -8.47 -38.69 -3.71
CA GLU A 161 -8.01 -40.03 -4.11
C GLU A 161 -8.68 -41.13 -3.28
N LEU A 162 -8.80 -40.92 -1.95
CA LEU A 162 -9.48 -41.86 -1.07
C LEU A 162 -11.00 -41.87 -1.29
N ILE A 163 -11.62 -40.72 -1.59
CA ILE A 163 -13.05 -40.65 -1.92
C ILE A 163 -13.33 -41.47 -3.19
N GLN A 164 -12.59 -41.25 -4.27
CA GLN A 164 -12.75 -41.99 -5.52
C GLN A 164 -12.56 -43.49 -5.30
N LYS A 165 -11.46 -43.87 -4.62
CA LYS A 165 -11.19 -45.28 -4.30
C LYS A 165 -12.35 -45.96 -3.59
N MET A 166 -13.03 -45.29 -2.67
CA MET A 166 -14.16 -45.90 -1.95
C MET A 166 -15.48 -45.85 -2.71
N GLN A 167 -15.67 -44.88 -3.61
CA GLN A 167 -16.85 -44.80 -4.47
C GLN A 167 -16.83 -45.88 -5.56
N ASP A 168 -15.65 -46.24 -6.05
CA ASP A 168 -15.46 -47.25 -7.10
C ASP A 168 -15.35 -48.70 -6.55
N ASP A 169 -15.34 -48.88 -5.23
CA ASP A 169 -15.19 -50.19 -4.59
C ASP A 169 -16.55 -50.90 -4.41
N GLU A 170 -16.81 -51.94 -5.20
CA GLU A 170 -18.05 -52.74 -5.14
C GLU A 170 -18.25 -53.46 -3.79
N ASP A 171 -17.18 -53.73 -3.04
CA ASP A 171 -17.23 -54.37 -1.73
C ASP A 171 -17.45 -53.35 -0.58
N PHE A 172 -17.62 -52.06 -0.90
CA PHE A 172 -17.82 -51.02 0.11
C PHE A 172 -19.06 -51.28 0.97
N PRO A 173 -18.96 -51.28 2.32
CA PRO A 173 -20.10 -51.61 3.16
C PRO A 173 -21.23 -50.56 3.10
N HIS A 174 -22.43 -50.95 2.65
CA HIS A 174 -23.61 -50.06 2.58
C HIS A 174 -23.89 -49.28 3.89
N LYS A 175 -23.60 -49.88 5.06
CA LYS A 175 -23.78 -49.21 6.36
C LYS A 175 -22.90 -47.97 6.55
N LEU A 176 -21.83 -47.81 5.76
CA LEU A 176 -20.90 -46.68 5.82
C LEU A 176 -21.17 -45.63 4.73
N GLU A 177 -22.11 -45.86 3.80
CA GLU A 177 -22.42 -44.92 2.71
C GLU A 177 -22.82 -43.54 3.23
N GLY A 178 -23.63 -43.49 4.30
CA GLY A 178 -24.02 -42.23 4.92
C GLY A 178 -22.84 -41.47 5.54
N GLU A 179 -21.87 -42.18 6.12
CA GLU A 179 -20.66 -41.56 6.67
C GLU A 179 -19.72 -41.07 5.57
N LEU A 180 -19.53 -41.87 4.51
CA LEU A 180 -18.77 -41.48 3.32
C LEU A 180 -19.38 -40.22 2.68
N ALA A 181 -20.69 -40.23 2.43
CA ALA A 181 -21.38 -39.09 1.84
C ALA A 181 -21.23 -37.82 2.71
N ALA A 182 -21.33 -37.94 4.03
CA ALA A 182 -21.14 -36.79 4.93
C ALA A 182 -19.71 -36.20 4.86
N VAL A 183 -18.67 -37.05 4.78
CA VAL A 183 -17.29 -36.56 4.68
C VAL A 183 -16.95 -36.02 3.29
N THR A 184 -17.52 -36.59 2.23
CA THR A 184 -17.41 -36.05 0.88
C THR A 184 -18.10 -34.69 0.77
N SER A 185 -19.27 -34.51 1.39
CA SER A 185 -19.89 -33.19 1.48
C SER A 185 -19.03 -32.18 2.22
N ASP A 186 -18.45 -32.56 3.35
CA ASP A 186 -17.57 -31.69 4.14
C ASP A 186 -16.31 -31.29 3.35
N TYR A 187 -15.73 -32.23 2.58
CA TYR A 187 -14.63 -31.97 1.63
C TYR A 187 -14.98 -30.84 0.64
N TYR A 188 -16.16 -30.88 0.03
CA TYR A 188 -16.61 -29.82 -0.89
C TYR A 188 -16.93 -28.52 -0.15
N ALA A 189 -17.52 -28.60 1.05
CA ALA A 189 -17.86 -27.45 1.88
C ALA A 189 -16.63 -26.61 2.23
N ARG A 190 -15.51 -27.28 2.54
CA ARG A 190 -14.23 -26.64 2.89
C ARG A 190 -13.60 -25.87 1.74
N GLN A 191 -13.93 -26.25 0.51
CA GLN A 191 -13.52 -25.56 -0.71
C GLN A 191 -14.56 -24.53 -1.19
N LEU A 192 -15.62 -24.30 -0.39
CA LEU A 192 -16.76 -23.44 -0.74
C LEU A 192 -17.56 -23.91 -1.97
N SER A 193 -17.36 -25.17 -2.41
CA SER A 193 -18.05 -25.79 -3.55
C SER A 193 -19.37 -26.44 -3.13
N TYR A 194 -20.32 -25.66 -2.60
CA TYR A 194 -21.57 -26.19 -2.06
C TYR A 194 -22.41 -26.95 -3.08
N THR A 195 -22.41 -26.53 -4.35
CA THR A 195 -23.15 -27.19 -5.44
C THR A 195 -22.77 -28.66 -5.59
N ASP A 196 -21.47 -28.96 -5.54
CA ASP A 196 -20.94 -30.32 -5.71
C ASP A 196 -21.15 -31.17 -4.45
N GLY A 197 -21.20 -30.52 -3.28
CA GLY A 197 -21.47 -31.18 -2.00
C GLY A 197 -22.94 -31.56 -1.77
N ILE A 198 -23.91 -30.84 -2.37
CA ILE A 198 -25.36 -31.02 -2.16
C ILE A 198 -25.85 -32.45 -2.43
N PRO A 199 -25.48 -33.13 -3.55
CA PRO A 199 -25.90 -34.51 -3.81
C PRO A 199 -25.47 -35.46 -2.69
N PHE A 200 -24.22 -35.35 -2.24
CA PHE A 200 -23.69 -36.17 -1.14
C PHE A 200 -24.37 -35.83 0.19
N LEU A 201 -24.67 -34.56 0.45
CA LEU A 201 -25.29 -34.16 1.72
C LEU A 201 -26.73 -34.68 1.79
N SER A 202 -27.40 -34.69 0.64
CA SER A 202 -28.73 -35.28 0.48
C SER A 202 -28.73 -36.79 0.77
N ILE A 203 -27.69 -37.52 0.35
CA ILE A 203 -27.48 -38.93 0.70
C ILE A 203 -27.24 -39.07 2.20
N ALA A 204 -26.36 -38.25 2.78
CA ALA A 204 -26.06 -38.26 4.21
C ALA A 204 -27.30 -38.03 5.09
N VAL A 205 -28.19 -37.10 4.71
CA VAL A 205 -29.47 -36.85 5.41
C VAL A 205 -30.36 -38.10 5.41
N LYS A 206 -30.42 -38.83 4.30
CA LYS A 206 -31.26 -40.05 4.16
C LYS A 206 -30.68 -41.23 4.93
N GLN A 207 -29.38 -41.45 4.84
CA GLN A 207 -28.70 -42.65 5.38
C GLN A 207 -28.30 -42.52 6.86
N THR A 208 -28.27 -41.31 7.43
CA THR A 208 -27.87 -41.10 8.83
C THR A 208 -28.93 -41.63 9.81
N ALA A 209 -28.49 -42.51 10.73
CA ALA A 209 -29.35 -43.08 11.77
C ALA A 209 -29.62 -42.12 12.95
N LYS A 210 -28.65 -41.28 13.32
CA LYS A 210 -28.76 -40.40 14.50
C LYS A 210 -29.62 -39.16 14.19
N LYS A 211 -30.71 -38.96 14.94
CA LYS A 211 -31.65 -37.85 14.73
C LYS A 211 -30.98 -36.47 14.80
N SER A 212 -30.02 -36.26 15.72
CA SER A 212 -29.31 -34.98 15.86
C SER A 212 -28.53 -34.62 14.59
N ASP A 213 -27.84 -35.61 14.03
CA ASP A 213 -26.96 -35.42 12.88
C ASP A 213 -27.81 -35.23 11.62
N ARG A 214 -28.91 -36.00 11.49
CA ARG A 214 -29.91 -35.78 10.44
C ARG A 214 -30.49 -34.36 10.47
N LEU A 215 -30.85 -33.86 11.65
CA LEU A 215 -31.35 -32.48 11.81
C LEU A 215 -30.29 -31.46 11.39
N ARG A 216 -29.03 -31.64 11.81
CA ARG A 216 -27.92 -30.77 11.43
C ARG A 216 -27.68 -30.78 9.93
N TYR A 217 -27.49 -31.95 9.32
CA TYR A 217 -27.23 -32.09 7.90
C TYR A 217 -28.37 -31.52 7.06
N LYS A 218 -29.62 -31.70 7.49
CA LYS A 218 -30.77 -31.11 6.80
C LYS A 218 -30.81 -29.59 6.92
N TYR A 219 -30.43 -29.04 8.07
CA TYR A 219 -30.32 -27.60 8.27
C TYR A 219 -29.23 -27.00 7.38
N VAL A 220 -28.05 -27.63 7.35
CA VAL A 220 -26.94 -27.23 6.48
C VAL A 220 -27.33 -27.35 5.01
N LEU A 221 -28.03 -28.40 4.62
CA LEU A 221 -28.53 -28.59 3.25
C LEU A 221 -29.49 -27.45 2.85
N ALA A 222 -30.37 -27.01 3.76
CA ALA A 222 -31.24 -25.87 3.53
C ALA A 222 -30.43 -24.56 3.34
N GLN A 223 -29.38 -24.36 4.14
CA GLN A 223 -28.45 -23.23 3.97
C GLN A 223 -27.72 -23.30 2.63
N TRP A 224 -27.22 -24.46 2.21
CA TRP A 224 -26.53 -24.61 0.93
C TRP A 224 -27.45 -24.37 -0.27
N TYR A 225 -28.71 -24.81 -0.22
CA TYR A 225 -29.67 -24.44 -1.24
C TYR A 225 -29.94 -22.93 -1.27
N GLN A 226 -29.93 -22.24 -0.13
CA GLN A 226 -30.05 -20.79 -0.09
C GLN A 226 -28.84 -20.10 -0.74
N GLU A 227 -27.62 -20.51 -0.37
CA GLU A 227 -26.35 -19.95 -0.91
C GLU A 227 -26.20 -20.21 -2.42
N THR A 228 -26.68 -21.36 -2.91
CA THR A 228 -26.59 -21.74 -4.33
C THR A 228 -27.77 -21.24 -5.18
N GLY A 229 -28.59 -20.32 -4.66
CA GLY A 229 -29.67 -19.69 -5.43
C GLY A 229 -30.93 -20.54 -5.63
N ASN A 230 -31.19 -21.50 -4.74
CA ASN A 230 -32.37 -22.38 -4.74
C ASN A 230 -33.28 -22.13 -3.50
N PRO A 231 -33.87 -20.93 -3.35
CA PRO A 231 -34.62 -20.53 -2.14
C PRO A 231 -35.88 -21.36 -1.87
N ASP A 232 -36.55 -21.89 -2.91
CA ASP A 232 -37.76 -22.71 -2.73
C ASP A 232 -37.46 -24.02 -1.98
N LYS A 233 -36.41 -24.73 -2.42
CA LYS A 233 -35.93 -25.96 -1.77
C LYS A 233 -35.42 -25.67 -0.35
N SER A 234 -34.74 -24.54 -0.17
CA SER A 234 -34.29 -24.08 1.14
C SER A 234 -35.48 -23.88 2.10
N SER A 235 -36.51 -23.14 1.67
CA SER A 235 -37.71 -22.87 2.47
C SER A 235 -38.45 -24.15 2.84
N GLU A 236 -38.58 -25.09 1.90
CA GLU A 236 -39.20 -26.39 2.14
C GLU A 236 -38.47 -27.16 3.24
N LEU A 237 -37.14 -27.31 3.12
CA LEU A 237 -36.32 -28.03 4.10
C LEU A 237 -36.37 -27.37 5.48
N PHE A 238 -36.31 -26.05 5.57
CA PHE A 238 -36.44 -25.34 6.84
C PHE A 238 -37.82 -25.56 7.50
N ARG A 239 -38.90 -25.55 6.72
CA ARG A 239 -40.26 -25.87 7.23
C ARG A 239 -40.32 -27.31 7.71
N GLU A 240 -39.74 -28.26 7.00
CA GLU A 240 -39.67 -29.65 7.43
C GLU A 240 -38.91 -29.81 8.75
N ILE A 241 -37.75 -29.15 8.90
CA ILE A 241 -36.97 -29.15 10.14
C ILE A 241 -37.84 -28.69 11.32
N SER A 242 -38.60 -27.61 11.15
CA SER A 242 -39.47 -27.08 12.21
C SER A 242 -40.53 -28.08 12.70
N ARG A 243 -40.88 -29.09 11.89
CA ARG A 243 -41.83 -30.17 12.20
C ARG A 243 -41.16 -31.40 12.81
N MET A 244 -39.83 -31.50 12.76
CA MET A 244 -39.07 -32.66 13.25
C MET A 244 -38.75 -32.59 14.76
N ASN A 245 -39.34 -31.65 15.49
CA ASN A 245 -39.05 -31.34 16.90
C ASN A 245 -37.54 -31.12 17.16
N PRO A 246 -36.90 -30.12 16.51
CA PRO A 246 -35.50 -29.79 16.73
C PRO A 246 -35.32 -28.99 18.04
N PRO A 247 -34.07 -28.81 18.53
CA PRO A 247 -33.79 -27.90 19.63
C PRO A 247 -34.35 -26.50 19.37
N TYR A 248 -34.74 -25.80 20.43
CA TYR A 248 -35.49 -24.54 20.33
C TYR A 248 -34.82 -23.50 19.42
N LYS A 249 -33.52 -23.20 19.62
CA LYS A 249 -32.76 -22.25 18.79
C LYS A 249 -32.78 -22.64 17.30
N MET A 250 -32.64 -23.92 16.97
CA MET A 250 -32.73 -24.40 15.58
C MET A 250 -34.15 -24.29 15.02
N ALA A 251 -35.17 -24.60 15.83
CA ALA A 251 -36.58 -24.47 15.44
C ALA A 251 -36.95 -23.02 15.13
N PHE A 252 -36.45 -22.09 15.95
CA PHE A 252 -36.62 -20.66 15.78
C PHE A 252 -35.97 -20.19 14.48
N ASN A 253 -34.66 -20.45 14.31
CA ASN A 253 -33.92 -20.01 13.14
C ASN A 253 -34.40 -20.65 11.84
N ALA A 254 -34.84 -21.91 11.86
CA ALA A 254 -35.47 -22.53 10.68
C ALA A 254 -36.73 -21.77 10.25
N ARG A 255 -37.58 -21.31 11.18
CA ARG A 255 -38.77 -20.50 10.83
C ARG A 255 -38.40 -19.13 10.30
N ILE A 256 -37.40 -18.47 10.89
CA ILE A 256 -36.87 -17.19 10.42
C ILE A 256 -36.29 -17.32 9.01
N ASN A 257 -35.42 -18.30 8.77
CA ASN A 257 -34.80 -18.51 7.47
C ASN A 257 -35.82 -18.92 6.41
N ALA A 258 -36.80 -19.78 6.74
CA ALA A 258 -37.90 -20.10 5.81
C ALA A 258 -38.73 -18.88 5.41
N ALA A 259 -38.85 -17.89 6.29
CA ALA A 259 -39.50 -16.61 6.00
C ALA A 259 -38.57 -15.67 5.20
N GLY A 260 -37.27 -15.69 5.49
CA GLY A 260 -36.25 -14.93 4.78
C GLY A 260 -36.00 -15.39 3.33
N THR A 261 -36.28 -16.65 3.00
CA THR A 261 -36.23 -17.18 1.63
C THR A 261 -37.43 -16.77 0.76
N PHE A 262 -38.32 -15.90 1.27
CA PHE A 262 -39.47 -15.42 0.49
C PHE A 262 -38.99 -14.65 -0.75
N THR A 263 -39.37 -15.14 -1.93
CA THR A 263 -38.93 -14.61 -3.23
C THR A 263 -39.84 -13.51 -3.78
N GLY A 264 -40.91 -13.15 -3.07
CA GLY A 264 -41.96 -12.25 -3.56
C GLY A 264 -43.20 -12.99 -4.08
N THR A 265 -43.12 -14.30 -4.32
CA THR A 265 -44.24 -15.16 -4.72
C THR A 265 -44.71 -16.04 -3.55
N GLY A 266 -46.03 -16.16 -3.37
CA GLY A 266 -46.66 -16.94 -2.29
C GLY A 266 -47.45 -16.09 -1.30
N ASP A 267 -47.94 -16.73 -0.22
CA ASP A 267 -48.80 -16.09 0.78
C ASP A 267 -47.96 -15.39 1.88
N ALA A 268 -47.52 -14.17 1.56
CA ALA A 268 -46.73 -13.33 2.47
C ALA A 268 -47.49 -13.00 3.77
N GLU A 269 -48.81 -12.80 3.72
CA GLU A 269 -49.60 -12.52 4.93
C GLU A 269 -49.66 -13.72 5.86
N LYS A 270 -49.69 -14.95 5.33
CA LYS A 270 -49.53 -16.14 6.16
C LYS A 270 -48.18 -16.17 6.87
N LEU A 271 -47.08 -15.87 6.19
CA LEU A 271 -45.74 -15.79 6.80
C LEU A 271 -45.67 -14.69 7.88
N LYS A 272 -46.15 -13.48 7.57
CA LYS A 272 -46.22 -12.39 8.55
C LYS A 272 -47.10 -12.74 9.75
N LYS A 273 -48.23 -13.45 9.55
CA LYS A 273 -49.10 -13.94 10.64
C LYS A 273 -48.36 -14.95 11.52
N GLU A 274 -47.55 -15.82 10.96
CA GLU A 274 -46.69 -16.75 11.72
C GLU A 274 -45.63 -16.00 12.53
N LEU A 275 -44.93 -15.03 11.92
CA LEU A 275 -43.96 -14.17 12.62
C LEU A 275 -44.60 -13.34 13.73
N ARG A 276 -45.79 -12.74 13.50
CA ARG A 276 -46.57 -12.03 14.53
C ARG A 276 -46.97 -12.94 15.69
N LYS A 277 -47.26 -14.23 15.45
CA LYS A 277 -47.48 -15.21 16.52
C LYS A 277 -46.19 -15.46 17.31
N MET A 278 -45.05 -15.57 16.62
CA MET A 278 -43.74 -15.71 17.28
C MET A 278 -43.42 -14.51 18.18
N LEU A 279 -43.73 -13.26 17.76
CA LEU A 279 -43.54 -12.06 18.59
C LEU A 279 -44.33 -12.09 19.93
N ARG A 280 -45.48 -12.76 19.94
CA ARG A 280 -46.35 -12.89 21.13
C ARG A 280 -45.88 -13.96 22.10
N ASP A 281 -45.09 -14.93 21.65
CA ASP A 281 -44.54 -15.98 22.52
C ASP A 281 -43.44 -15.40 23.42
N LYS A 282 -43.59 -15.56 24.74
CA LYS A 282 -42.63 -15.08 25.75
C LYS A 282 -41.24 -15.72 25.57
N LYS A 283 -41.15 -16.91 24.98
CA LYS A 283 -39.86 -17.56 24.72
C LYS A 283 -39.03 -16.86 23.64
N ASN A 284 -39.65 -16.00 22.83
CA ASN A 284 -38.99 -15.26 21.75
C ASN A 284 -38.59 -13.83 22.15
N LEU A 285 -38.68 -13.45 23.43
CA LEU A 285 -38.37 -12.08 23.87
C LEU A 285 -37.00 -11.61 23.39
N GLU A 286 -35.99 -12.49 23.51
CA GLU A 286 -34.60 -12.22 23.11
C GLU A 286 -34.36 -12.26 21.59
N PHE A 287 -35.35 -12.70 20.79
CA PHE A 287 -35.23 -12.85 19.34
C PHE A 287 -36.22 -11.97 18.56
N ARG A 288 -36.84 -10.99 19.22
CA ARG A 288 -37.82 -10.09 18.59
C ARG A 288 -37.20 -9.24 17.49
N ASP A 289 -35.95 -8.83 17.68
CA ASP A 289 -35.12 -8.19 16.68
C ASP A 289 -35.12 -8.96 15.34
N GLN A 290 -34.75 -10.24 15.37
CA GLN A 290 -34.67 -11.11 14.19
C GLN A 290 -36.04 -11.33 13.54
N ILE A 291 -37.12 -11.41 14.35
CA ILE A 291 -38.48 -11.53 13.82
C ILE A 291 -38.89 -10.25 13.08
N TYR A 292 -38.64 -9.07 13.65
CA TYR A 292 -38.94 -7.80 13.00
C TYR A 292 -38.12 -7.62 11.73
N PHE A 293 -36.84 -8.00 11.75
CA PHE A 293 -35.99 -7.98 10.56
C PHE A 293 -36.55 -8.87 9.44
N ALA A 294 -36.98 -10.10 9.76
CA ALA A 294 -37.62 -10.99 8.79
C ALA A 294 -38.93 -10.41 8.23
N MET A 295 -39.75 -9.76 9.05
CA MET A 295 -40.95 -9.05 8.59
C MET A 295 -40.62 -7.87 7.67
N GLY A 296 -39.54 -7.14 7.96
CA GLY A 296 -39.00 -6.09 7.12
C GLY A 296 -38.57 -6.61 5.75
N ASN A 297 -37.84 -7.72 5.71
CA ASN A 297 -37.40 -8.37 4.47
C ASN A 297 -38.59 -8.78 3.58
N ILE A 298 -39.63 -9.39 4.17
CA ILE A 298 -40.85 -9.74 3.43
C ILE A 298 -41.51 -8.48 2.88
N SER A 299 -41.69 -7.45 3.70
CA SER A 299 -42.35 -6.20 3.28
C SER A 299 -41.56 -5.48 2.18
N LEU A 300 -40.23 -5.53 2.23
CA LEU A 300 -39.36 -4.99 1.20
C LEU A 300 -39.52 -5.76 -0.13
N LYS A 301 -39.61 -7.09 -0.07
CA LYS A 301 -39.84 -7.95 -1.26
C LYS A 301 -41.24 -7.78 -1.86
N GLU A 302 -42.24 -7.41 -1.06
CA GLU A 302 -43.57 -7.01 -1.55
C GLU A 302 -43.60 -5.59 -2.15
N GLY A 303 -42.48 -4.85 -2.10
CA GLY A 303 -42.40 -3.46 -2.54
C GLY A 303 -42.95 -2.43 -1.53
N ASN A 304 -43.39 -2.86 -0.34
CA ASN A 304 -43.86 -1.96 0.71
C ASN A 304 -42.68 -1.43 1.54
N LYS A 305 -41.94 -0.49 0.95
CA LYS A 305 -40.73 0.11 1.56
C LYS A 305 -41.00 0.81 2.89
N GLU A 306 -42.14 1.49 3.04
CA GLU A 306 -42.48 2.18 4.30
C GLU A 306 -42.67 1.23 5.47
N GLN A 307 -43.44 0.15 5.25
CA GLN A 307 -43.61 -0.87 6.27
C GLN A 307 -42.29 -1.59 6.57
N ALA A 308 -41.46 -1.84 5.54
CA ALA A 308 -40.14 -2.43 5.71
C ALA A 308 -39.24 -1.56 6.59
N LYS A 309 -39.14 -0.25 6.31
CA LYS A 309 -38.40 0.71 7.14
C LYS A 309 -38.88 0.68 8.59
N ALA A 310 -40.19 0.70 8.82
CA ALA A 310 -40.76 0.65 10.16
C ALA A 310 -40.40 -0.64 10.92
N ASP A 311 -40.42 -1.80 10.25
CA ASP A 311 -40.06 -3.07 10.86
C ASP A 311 -38.55 -3.19 11.10
N TYR A 312 -37.69 -2.68 10.20
CA TYR A 312 -36.24 -2.62 10.45
C TYR A 312 -35.88 -1.67 11.59
N MET A 313 -36.55 -0.52 11.74
CA MET A 313 -36.35 0.38 12.88
C MET A 313 -36.72 -0.31 14.19
N LYS A 314 -37.84 -1.06 14.22
CA LYS A 314 -38.20 -1.88 15.38
C LYS A 314 -37.14 -2.93 15.66
N SER A 315 -36.66 -3.62 14.63
CA SER A 315 -35.55 -4.59 14.75
C SER A 315 -34.33 -3.95 15.41
N ALA A 316 -33.85 -2.82 14.88
CA ALA A 316 -32.70 -2.11 15.43
C ALA A 316 -32.93 -1.66 16.89
N SER A 317 -34.12 -1.16 17.22
CA SER A 317 -34.46 -0.70 18.58
C SER A 317 -34.57 -1.84 19.61
N MET A 318 -35.00 -3.03 19.18
CA MET A 318 -35.16 -4.21 20.03
C MET A 318 -33.86 -5.01 20.18
N SER A 319 -32.85 -4.72 19.36
CA SER A 319 -31.54 -5.36 19.37
C SER A 319 -30.64 -4.79 20.49
N VAL A 320 -31.01 -5.06 21.75
CA VAL A 320 -30.26 -4.58 22.92
C VAL A 320 -28.96 -5.36 23.10
N ASP A 321 -29.06 -6.69 23.18
CA ASP A 321 -27.90 -7.57 23.40
C ASP A 321 -27.29 -8.10 22.09
N ASN A 322 -28.06 -8.06 21.00
CA ASN A 322 -27.67 -8.56 19.68
C ASN A 322 -27.14 -7.42 18.79
N LEU A 323 -25.92 -6.98 19.07
CA LEU A 323 -25.30 -5.87 18.34
C LEU A 323 -25.19 -6.16 16.84
N TYR A 324 -24.95 -7.42 16.45
CA TYR A 324 -24.85 -7.80 15.04
C TYR A 324 -26.19 -7.58 14.30
N GLN A 325 -27.31 -8.01 14.88
CA GLN A 325 -28.63 -7.76 14.29
C GLN A 325 -28.97 -6.27 14.23
N ARG A 326 -28.54 -5.50 15.23
CA ARG A 326 -28.66 -4.03 15.21
C ARG A 326 -27.92 -3.45 14.01
N ALA A 327 -26.65 -3.85 13.83
CA ALA A 327 -25.81 -3.39 12.74
C ALA A 327 -26.40 -3.75 11.38
N LEU A 328 -26.86 -4.99 11.20
CA LEU A 328 -27.50 -5.46 9.97
C LEU A 328 -28.78 -4.68 9.64
N SER A 329 -29.62 -4.41 10.65
CA SER A 329 -30.84 -3.61 10.50
C SER A 329 -30.52 -2.17 10.11
N CYS A 330 -29.48 -1.58 10.73
CA CYS A 330 -29.02 -0.23 10.41
C CYS A 330 -28.43 -0.16 9.01
N LEU A 331 -27.58 -1.11 8.59
CA LEU A 331 -27.06 -1.14 7.21
C LEU A 331 -28.16 -1.25 6.17
N THR A 332 -29.19 -2.05 6.46
CA THR A 332 -30.34 -2.23 5.55
C THR A 332 -31.14 -0.93 5.43
N LEU A 333 -31.40 -0.24 6.55
CA LEU A 333 -32.03 1.08 6.56
C LEU A 333 -31.17 2.11 5.83
N ALA A 334 -29.86 2.12 6.09
CA ALA A 334 -28.92 3.04 5.48
C ALA A 334 -28.93 2.91 3.96
N GLN A 335 -28.95 1.68 3.45
CA GLN A 335 -29.03 1.38 2.02
C GLN A 335 -30.37 1.83 1.41
N ILE A 336 -31.51 1.57 2.07
CA ILE A 336 -32.82 2.03 1.59
C ILE A 336 -32.85 3.56 1.49
N TYR A 337 -32.38 4.25 2.54
CA TYR A 337 -32.32 5.71 2.53
C TYR A 337 -31.34 6.25 1.50
N PHE A 338 -30.24 5.53 1.23
CA PHE A 338 -29.29 5.88 0.18
C PHE A 338 -29.95 5.85 -1.20
N GLU A 339 -30.70 4.77 -1.49
CA GLU A 339 -31.43 4.60 -2.76
C GLU A 339 -32.55 5.63 -2.93
N GLU A 340 -33.18 6.06 -1.84
CA GLU A 340 -34.16 7.16 -1.82
C GLU A 340 -33.50 8.55 -1.86
N LEU A 341 -32.16 8.61 -1.99
CA LEU A 341 -31.34 9.82 -1.97
C LEU A 341 -31.48 10.61 -0.65
N GLU A 342 -31.97 10.01 0.42
CA GLU A 342 -32.06 10.62 1.75
C GLU A 342 -30.71 10.49 2.50
N TYR A 343 -29.66 11.11 1.95
CA TYR A 343 -28.27 10.93 2.39
C TYR A 343 -28.04 11.21 3.89
N LYS A 344 -28.72 12.21 4.47
CA LYS A 344 -28.62 12.49 5.92
C LYS A 344 -29.08 11.31 6.77
N LYS A 345 -30.25 10.74 6.47
CA LYS A 345 -30.76 9.57 7.20
C LYS A 345 -29.89 8.34 6.93
N SER A 346 -29.46 8.16 5.68
CA SER A 346 -28.54 7.09 5.28
C SER A 346 -27.26 7.12 6.12
N GLN A 347 -26.63 8.29 6.23
CA GLN A 347 -25.40 8.50 7.00
C GLN A 347 -25.60 8.15 8.48
N SER A 348 -26.68 8.60 9.12
CA SER A 348 -26.94 8.30 10.55
C SER A 348 -27.10 6.80 10.84
N TYR A 349 -27.67 6.04 9.89
CA TYR A 349 -27.77 4.58 10.02
C TYR A 349 -26.44 3.88 9.70
N TYR A 350 -25.65 4.39 8.74
CA TYR A 350 -24.29 3.90 8.53
C TYR A 350 -23.42 4.13 9.77
N ASP A 351 -23.46 5.33 10.38
CA ASP A 351 -22.77 5.62 11.66
C ASP A 351 -23.10 4.57 12.72
N SER A 352 -24.39 4.30 12.92
CA SER A 352 -24.85 3.33 13.91
C SER A 352 -24.38 1.90 13.63
N ALA A 353 -24.24 1.53 12.35
CA ALA A 353 -23.75 0.22 11.96
C ALA A 353 -22.22 0.09 12.11
N MET A 354 -21.48 1.14 11.72
CA MET A 354 -20.02 1.19 11.75
C MET A 354 -19.42 1.07 13.16
N VAL A 355 -20.21 1.38 14.20
CA VAL A 355 -19.82 1.16 15.60
C VAL A 355 -19.65 -0.34 15.94
N VAL A 356 -20.32 -1.23 15.20
CA VAL A 356 -20.38 -2.66 15.52
C VAL A 356 -19.63 -3.53 14.52
N ILE A 357 -19.68 -3.21 13.23
CA ILE A 357 -19.05 -4.04 12.19
C ILE A 357 -17.53 -3.84 12.17
N ASP A 358 -16.79 -4.92 11.94
CA ASP A 358 -15.33 -4.92 11.84
C ASP A 358 -14.86 -5.27 10.41
N GLU A 359 -13.55 -5.24 10.18
CA GLU A 359 -12.92 -5.54 8.88
C GLU A 359 -13.23 -6.95 8.35
N LYS A 360 -13.68 -7.88 9.20
CA LYS A 360 -14.06 -9.24 8.80
C LYS A 360 -15.49 -9.32 8.28
N TYR A 361 -16.28 -8.26 8.42
CA TYR A 361 -17.63 -8.20 7.91
C TYR A 361 -17.64 -8.23 6.36
N PRO A 362 -18.53 -9.00 5.73
CA PRO A 362 -18.61 -9.04 4.26
C PRO A 362 -18.81 -7.65 3.65
N ASN A 363 -18.04 -7.33 2.60
CA ASN A 363 -18.05 -6.03 1.92
C ASN A 363 -17.73 -4.81 2.82
N TYR A 364 -17.02 -5.01 3.95
CA TYR A 364 -16.68 -3.94 4.88
C TYR A 364 -16.06 -2.71 4.18
N GLN A 365 -15.11 -2.92 3.26
CA GLN A 365 -14.44 -1.82 2.57
C GLN A 365 -15.43 -0.92 1.82
N GLN A 366 -16.35 -1.52 1.05
CA GLN A 366 -17.38 -0.77 0.32
C GLN A 366 -18.32 -0.01 1.25
N ILE A 367 -18.70 -0.63 2.38
CA ILE A 367 -19.57 -0.02 3.40
C ILE A 367 -18.85 1.17 4.06
N SER A 368 -17.59 0.99 4.45
CA SER A 368 -16.73 2.02 5.03
C SER A 368 -16.54 3.20 4.07
N ASP A 369 -16.22 2.95 2.80
CA ASP A 369 -15.98 4.01 1.84
C ASP A 369 -17.26 4.81 1.57
N ARG A 370 -18.41 4.13 1.46
CA ARG A 370 -19.72 4.79 1.36
C ARG A 370 -20.04 5.63 2.60
N HIS A 371 -19.79 5.10 3.80
CA HIS A 371 -19.95 5.84 5.06
C HIS A 371 -19.09 7.11 5.10
N LYS A 372 -17.82 7.02 4.70
CA LYS A 372 -16.91 8.18 4.62
C LYS A 372 -17.39 9.23 3.62
N SER A 373 -17.73 8.82 2.39
CA SER A 373 -18.28 9.73 1.38
C SER A 373 -19.57 10.39 1.85
N LEU A 374 -20.47 9.63 2.49
CA LEU A 374 -21.71 10.16 3.05
C LEU A 374 -21.45 11.16 4.17
N THR A 375 -20.50 10.86 5.05
CA THR A 375 -20.10 11.76 6.15
C THR A 375 -19.57 13.09 5.60
N ARG A 376 -18.61 13.06 4.66
CA ARG A 376 -18.12 14.28 4.00
C ARG A 376 -19.24 15.09 3.35
N LEU A 377 -20.18 14.43 2.69
CA LEU A 377 -21.33 15.10 2.09
C LEU A 377 -22.22 15.74 3.16
N THR A 378 -22.61 14.99 4.19
CA THR A 378 -23.51 15.47 5.23
C THR A 378 -22.89 16.59 6.05
N ASP A 379 -21.58 16.57 6.28
CA ASP A 379 -20.88 17.65 6.98
C ASP A 379 -21.00 18.98 6.23
N ASN A 380 -20.85 18.96 4.90
CA ASN A 380 -21.06 20.14 4.07
C ASN A 380 -22.54 20.57 4.07
N ILE A 381 -23.49 19.63 4.00
CA ILE A 381 -24.93 19.94 4.08
C ILE A 381 -25.27 20.58 5.43
N TYR A 382 -24.82 19.99 6.53
CA TYR A 382 -25.05 20.51 7.89
C TYR A 382 -24.36 21.85 8.10
N THR A 383 -23.19 22.08 7.50
CA THR A 383 -22.53 23.39 7.52
C THR A 383 -23.42 24.45 6.87
N VAL A 384 -23.98 24.18 5.68
CA VAL A 384 -24.91 25.11 5.02
C VAL A 384 -26.16 25.33 5.88
N GLU A 385 -26.79 24.27 6.39
CA GLU A 385 -28.02 24.38 7.21
C GLU A 385 -27.79 25.13 8.52
N ARG A 386 -26.66 24.89 9.18
CA ARG A 386 -26.26 25.56 10.42
C ARG A 386 -26.00 27.03 10.17
N GLU A 387 -25.14 27.35 9.21
CA GLU A 387 -24.79 28.75 8.91
C GLU A 387 -26.02 29.53 8.41
N ASP A 388 -26.88 28.95 7.56
CA ASP A 388 -28.16 29.56 7.16
C ASP A 388 -29.04 29.88 8.38
N SER A 389 -29.08 28.97 9.35
CA SER A 389 -29.82 29.17 10.59
C SER A 389 -29.21 30.28 11.46
N LEU A 390 -27.88 30.27 11.62
CA LEU A 390 -27.14 31.28 12.40
C LEU A 390 -27.29 32.67 11.79
N GLN A 391 -27.13 32.81 10.47
CA GLN A 391 -27.33 34.07 9.75
C GLN A 391 -28.76 34.58 9.90
N ARG A 392 -29.76 33.70 9.75
CA ARG A 392 -31.17 34.08 9.93
C ARG A 392 -31.44 34.63 11.33
N ILE A 393 -30.85 34.04 12.37
CA ILE A 393 -31.00 34.51 13.76
C ILE A 393 -30.21 35.80 13.99
N ALA A 394 -29.01 35.91 13.42
CA ALA A 394 -28.17 37.11 13.55
C ALA A 394 -28.83 38.35 12.91
N LEU A 395 -29.56 38.17 11.81
CA LEU A 395 -30.31 39.20 11.11
C LEU A 395 -31.62 39.63 11.83
N MET A 396 -32.04 38.92 12.87
CA MET A 396 -33.17 39.35 13.71
C MET A 396 -32.76 40.55 14.56
N ASP A 397 -33.73 41.43 14.87
CA ASP A 397 -33.53 42.45 15.89
C ASP A 397 -33.27 41.80 17.26
N GLU A 398 -32.54 42.50 18.12
CA GLU A 398 -32.05 41.96 19.39
C GLU A 398 -33.19 41.49 20.31
N ALA A 399 -34.35 42.16 20.29
CA ALA A 399 -35.48 41.79 21.14
C ALA A 399 -36.12 40.46 20.65
N SER A 400 -36.37 40.34 19.34
CA SER A 400 -36.89 39.10 18.74
C SER A 400 -35.93 37.92 18.91
N ARG A 401 -34.63 38.16 18.73
CA ARG A 401 -33.58 37.14 18.92
C ARG A 401 -33.55 36.63 20.36
N ASN A 402 -33.55 37.53 21.34
CA ASN A 402 -33.53 37.16 22.76
C ASN A 402 -34.81 36.39 23.16
N ALA A 403 -35.98 36.78 22.64
CA ALA A 403 -37.23 36.07 22.91
C ALA A 403 -37.21 34.62 22.38
N LEU A 404 -36.63 34.40 21.19
CA LEU A 404 -36.47 33.05 20.62
C LEU A 404 -35.51 32.19 21.47
N ILE A 405 -34.38 32.77 21.89
CA ILE A 405 -33.40 32.09 22.75
C ILE A 405 -34.02 31.74 24.11
N ASP A 406 -34.79 32.65 24.71
CA ASP A 406 -35.52 32.38 25.96
C ASP A 406 -36.52 31.23 25.81
N GLN A 407 -37.18 31.12 24.65
CA GLN A 407 -38.07 30.01 24.36
C GLN A 407 -37.30 28.68 24.30
N TRP A 408 -36.11 28.64 23.70
CA TRP A 408 -35.27 27.44 23.70
C TRP A 408 -34.76 27.07 25.09
N ILE A 409 -34.30 28.05 25.88
CA ILE A 409 -33.90 27.85 27.27
C ILE A 409 -35.07 27.25 28.06
N LYS A 410 -36.29 27.78 27.88
CA LYS A 410 -37.50 27.24 28.52
C LYS A 410 -37.75 25.78 28.13
N GLN A 411 -37.61 25.44 26.85
CA GLN A 411 -37.75 24.05 26.38
C GLN A 411 -36.68 23.11 26.95
N VAL A 412 -35.43 23.57 27.09
CA VAL A 412 -34.35 22.80 27.70
C VAL A 412 -34.65 22.54 29.18
N VAL A 413 -35.06 23.57 29.91
CA VAL A 413 -35.44 23.46 31.32
C VAL A 413 -36.64 22.52 31.51
N GLU A 414 -37.66 22.61 30.64
CA GLU A 414 -38.83 21.73 30.68
C GLU A 414 -38.48 20.28 30.35
N LYS A 415 -37.66 20.02 29.32
CA LYS A 415 -37.18 18.68 28.99
C LYS A 415 -36.38 18.06 30.14
N GLU A 416 -35.50 18.83 30.78
CA GLU A 416 -34.75 18.36 31.93
C GLU A 416 -35.66 18.08 33.14
N ALA A 417 -36.68 18.91 33.36
CA ALA A 417 -37.67 18.70 34.42
C ALA A 417 -38.50 17.42 34.17
N ILE A 418 -38.95 17.19 32.92
CA ILE A 418 -39.67 15.98 32.51
C ILE A 418 -38.76 14.75 32.66
N ALA A 419 -37.50 14.83 32.23
CA ALA A 419 -36.54 13.73 32.36
C ALA A 419 -36.29 13.40 33.85
N LYS A 420 -36.08 14.40 34.71
CA LYS A 420 -35.95 14.22 36.17
C LYS A 420 -37.21 13.66 36.79
N GLN A 421 -38.40 14.05 36.33
CA GLN A 421 -39.67 13.54 36.82
C GLN A 421 -39.91 12.08 36.37
N ALA A 422 -39.54 11.74 35.13
CA ALA A 422 -39.59 10.37 34.61
C ALA A 422 -38.58 9.47 35.33
N GLU A 423 -37.37 9.97 35.60
CA GLU A 423 -36.34 9.28 36.36
C GLU A 423 -36.75 9.08 37.82
N SER A 424 -37.34 10.10 38.46
CA SER A 424 -37.94 10.00 39.80
C SER A 424 -39.13 9.03 39.85
N SER A 425 -39.95 8.97 38.79
CA SER A 425 -41.08 8.03 38.69
C SER A 425 -40.58 6.59 38.48
N GLN A 426 -39.55 6.41 37.65
CA GLN A 426 -38.86 5.12 37.49
C GLN A 426 -38.17 4.69 38.80
N MET A 427 -37.64 5.62 39.59
CA MET A 427 -37.10 5.33 40.92
C MET A 427 -38.19 4.98 41.94
N MET A 428 -39.37 5.59 41.87
CA MET A 428 -40.53 5.21 42.69
C MET A 428 -41.08 3.84 42.31
N ASP A 429 -41.21 3.52 41.01
CA ASP A 429 -41.57 2.18 40.53
C ASP A 429 -40.52 1.15 40.96
N ARG A 430 -39.23 1.49 40.87
CA ARG A 430 -38.12 0.63 41.30
C ARG A 430 -38.09 0.39 42.82
N ASN A 431 -38.51 1.38 43.63
CA ASN A 431 -38.69 1.22 45.08
C ASN A 431 -39.95 0.40 45.43
N TYR A 432 -41.02 0.51 44.63
CA TYR A 432 -42.22 -0.32 44.74
C TYR A 432 -41.93 -1.81 44.40
N PHE A 433 -41.09 -2.06 43.38
CA PHE A 433 -40.59 -3.40 43.06
C PHE A 433 -39.60 -3.95 44.10
N ARG A 434 -38.73 -3.12 44.71
CA ARG A 434 -37.85 -3.52 45.84
C ARG A 434 -38.61 -3.85 47.13
N GLN A 435 -39.71 -3.14 47.43
CA GLN A 435 -40.56 -3.45 48.58
C GLN A 435 -41.29 -4.80 48.43
N ASN A 436 -41.59 -5.22 47.19
CA ASN A 436 -42.22 -6.52 46.91
C ASN A 436 -41.23 -7.69 46.87
N GLU A 437 -39.95 -7.48 46.53
CA GLU A 437 -38.91 -8.52 46.64
C GLU A 437 -38.47 -8.79 48.08
N SER A 438 -38.72 -7.86 49.02
CA SER A 438 -38.37 -8.01 50.44
C SER A 438 -39.33 -8.91 51.24
N ARG A 439 -40.29 -9.58 50.58
CA ARG A 439 -41.27 -10.51 51.20
C ARG A 439 -41.02 -12.00 50.94
N PHE A 440 -40.03 -12.38 50.14
CA PHE A 440 -39.60 -13.78 49.99
C PHE A 440 -38.13 -13.90 50.41
N GLY A 441 -37.93 -14.32 51.66
CA GLY A 441 -36.64 -14.25 52.33
C GLY A 441 -35.61 -15.31 51.94
N LEU A 442 -34.36 -15.02 52.30
CA LEU A 442 -33.57 -15.91 53.15
C LEU A 442 -32.49 -15.12 53.90
N SER A 443 -32.51 -15.24 55.24
CA SER A 443 -31.39 -15.04 56.16
C SER A 443 -30.22 -15.97 55.78
N GLN A 444 -28.94 -15.70 56.05
CA GLN A 444 -28.35 -15.50 57.37
C GLN A 444 -26.85 -15.14 57.21
N GLN A 445 -26.35 -14.25 58.08
CA GLN A 445 -24.98 -14.08 58.59
C GLN A 445 -23.78 -14.71 57.86
N GLN A 446 -22.80 -13.86 57.52
CA GLN A 446 -21.47 -13.96 58.11
C GLN A 446 -20.74 -12.61 58.07
N GLU A 447 -20.49 -12.04 59.26
CA GLU A 447 -19.48 -11.00 59.46
C GLU A 447 -18.08 -11.60 59.22
N GLY A 448 -17.32 -10.94 58.36
CA GLY A 448 -15.92 -11.22 58.09
C GLY A 448 -15.41 -10.13 57.17
N ALA A 449 -14.82 -9.09 57.75
CA ALA A 449 -14.33 -7.90 57.07
C ALA A 449 -13.24 -8.27 56.04
N GLY A 450 -13.65 -8.39 54.77
CA GLY A 450 -12.79 -8.36 53.60
C GLY A 450 -13.34 -7.33 52.63
N TRP A 451 -12.46 -6.52 52.04
CA TRP A 451 -12.81 -5.49 51.06
C TRP A 451 -13.79 -6.04 50.00
N TYR A 452 -14.82 -5.25 49.67
CA TYR A 452 -16.00 -5.63 48.87
C TYR A 452 -15.71 -6.48 47.61
N PHE A 453 -14.56 -6.28 46.97
CA PHE A 453 -14.15 -7.01 45.76
C PHE A 453 -13.52 -8.39 45.98
N TYR A 454 -13.31 -8.84 47.23
CA TYR A 454 -12.74 -10.16 47.52
C TYR A 454 -13.79 -11.26 47.69
N SER A 455 -15.08 -10.91 47.66
CA SER A 455 -16.17 -11.88 47.66
C SER A 455 -16.59 -12.17 46.21
N PRO A 456 -16.33 -13.37 45.65
CA PRO A 456 -16.67 -13.70 44.27
C PRO A 456 -18.17 -13.59 43.99
N THR A 457 -19.01 -13.89 44.98
CA THR A 457 -20.47 -13.75 44.90
C THR A 457 -20.90 -12.28 44.85
N THR A 458 -20.25 -11.41 45.62
CA THR A 458 -20.53 -9.96 45.63
C THR A 458 -20.01 -9.28 44.37
N VAL A 459 -18.86 -9.70 43.84
CA VAL A 459 -18.34 -9.24 42.54
C VAL A 459 -19.23 -9.72 41.40
N ALA A 460 -19.72 -10.96 41.43
CA ALA A 460 -20.66 -11.46 40.43
C ALA A 460 -21.98 -10.67 40.44
N TYR A 461 -22.53 -10.38 41.63
CA TYR A 461 -23.75 -9.58 41.77
C TYR A 461 -23.51 -8.12 41.36
N GLY A 462 -22.38 -7.53 41.77
CA GLY A 462 -21.97 -6.19 41.43
C GLY A 462 -21.68 -6.02 39.94
N LYS A 463 -21.14 -7.04 39.27
CA LYS A 463 -20.92 -7.09 37.83
C LYS A 463 -22.24 -7.11 37.07
N VAL A 464 -23.20 -7.95 37.51
CA VAL A 464 -24.54 -7.99 36.91
C VAL A 464 -25.26 -6.65 37.11
N GLU A 465 -25.17 -6.04 38.29
CA GLU A 465 -25.74 -4.69 38.52
C GLU A 465 -25.03 -3.61 37.71
N PHE A 466 -23.71 -3.69 37.57
CA PHE A 466 -22.92 -2.76 36.77
C PHE A 466 -23.29 -2.86 35.28
N GLU A 467 -23.37 -4.07 34.74
CA GLU A 467 -23.81 -4.31 33.36
C GLU A 467 -25.28 -3.91 33.17
N ARG A 468 -26.13 -4.06 34.19
CA ARG A 468 -27.52 -3.60 34.12
C ARG A 468 -27.66 -2.08 34.15
N LEU A 469 -26.85 -1.38 34.94
CA LEU A 469 -26.88 0.08 35.06
C LEU A 469 -26.16 0.79 33.91
N TRP A 470 -25.07 0.19 33.42
CA TRP A 470 -24.15 0.86 32.50
C TRP A 470 -23.98 0.12 31.16
N GLY A 471 -24.47 -1.11 31.01
CA GLY A 471 -24.18 -1.96 29.85
C GLY A 471 -22.77 -2.58 29.90
N LYS A 472 -22.40 -3.32 28.86
CA LYS A 472 -21.03 -3.84 28.68
C LYS A 472 -20.10 -2.69 28.27
N ARG A 473 -19.48 -2.03 29.25
CA ARG A 473 -18.52 -0.94 29.02
C ARG A 473 -17.11 -1.49 28.78
N LYS A 474 -16.40 -0.91 27.81
CA LYS A 474 -14.98 -1.17 27.58
C LYS A 474 -14.17 -0.65 28.77
N LEU A 475 -13.05 -1.31 29.09
CA LEU A 475 -12.14 -0.83 30.13
C LEU A 475 -11.31 0.31 29.56
N GLU A 476 -11.72 1.54 29.86
CA GLU A 476 -11.09 2.78 29.37
C GLU A 476 -11.40 3.94 30.33
N ASP A 477 -10.56 4.99 30.33
CA ASP A 477 -10.77 6.14 31.21
C ASP A 477 -12.06 6.90 30.87
N GLY A 478 -12.76 7.38 31.90
CA GLY A 478 -14.04 8.08 31.73
C GLY A 478 -15.22 7.19 31.29
N TRP A 479 -15.16 5.87 31.51
CA TRP A 479 -16.17 4.88 31.10
C TRP A 479 -17.62 5.15 31.55
N ARG A 480 -17.84 6.04 32.53
CA ARG A 480 -19.18 6.41 33.04
C ARG A 480 -19.96 7.40 32.17
N ARG A 481 -19.37 7.94 31.10
CA ARG A 481 -20.02 8.91 30.21
C ARG A 481 -20.83 8.18 29.13
N SER A 482 -22.14 8.48 29.02
CA SER A 482 -23.06 7.90 28.03
C SER A 482 -22.79 8.43 26.62
N ASP A 483 -22.39 9.70 26.53
CA ASP A 483 -21.85 10.35 25.34
C ASP A 483 -20.36 10.59 25.55
N LYS A 484 -19.54 9.93 24.73
CA LYS A 484 -18.13 10.28 24.52
C LYS A 484 -17.90 11.03 23.21
N SER A 485 -18.97 11.33 22.46
CA SER A 485 -18.93 12.28 21.32
C SER A 485 -18.70 13.73 21.77
N SER A 486 -18.69 13.98 23.07
CA SER A 486 -18.21 15.21 23.71
C SER A 486 -17.16 14.85 24.77
N GLY A 487 -15.92 14.61 24.31
CA GLY A 487 -14.74 14.59 25.18
C GLY A 487 -14.23 13.21 25.62
N SER A 488 -13.82 12.36 24.67
CA SER A 488 -12.54 11.63 24.73
C SER A 488 -12.33 10.82 23.44
N GLY A 489 -12.00 11.53 22.37
CA GLY A 489 -11.61 11.05 21.04
C GLY A 489 -11.20 12.29 20.24
N ASP A 490 -9.90 12.54 20.17
CA ASP A 490 -9.23 13.76 19.69
C ASP A 490 -9.49 15.07 20.44
N GLU A 491 -8.62 15.36 21.41
CA GLU A 491 -8.38 16.73 21.89
C GLU A 491 -7.56 17.59 20.91
N ASN A 492 -7.37 17.16 19.64
CA ASN A 492 -6.64 17.97 18.64
C ASN A 492 -7.41 18.29 17.35
N ALA A 493 -8.72 18.03 17.25
CA ALA A 493 -9.50 18.35 16.04
C ALA A 493 -10.32 19.67 16.13
N MET A 494 -10.12 20.51 17.16
CA MET A 494 -10.71 21.85 17.25
C MET A 494 -9.75 22.88 17.84
N GLU A 495 -8.55 23.00 17.27
CA GLU A 495 -7.67 24.18 17.44
C GLU A 495 -6.93 24.50 16.13
N GLU A 496 -7.64 24.85 15.05
CA GLU A 496 -6.97 25.40 13.85
C GLU A 496 -7.84 26.38 13.06
N ASP A 497 -8.52 27.28 13.78
CA ASP A 497 -9.03 28.55 13.22
C ASP A 497 -8.71 29.72 14.17
N SER A 498 -7.59 29.66 14.89
CA SER A 498 -7.27 30.63 15.96
C SER A 498 -5.79 30.95 16.11
N LEU A 499 -5.04 31.07 15.02
CA LEU A 499 -3.70 31.67 15.04
C LEU A 499 -3.46 32.57 13.83
N MET A 500 -4.32 33.56 13.66
CA MET A 500 -3.90 34.88 13.20
C MET A 500 -4.29 35.88 14.28
N SER A 501 -3.29 36.54 14.85
CA SER A 501 -3.31 37.48 15.98
C SER A 501 -3.51 36.86 17.37
N ALA A 502 -2.57 37.16 18.26
CA ALA A 502 -2.67 36.91 19.68
C ALA A 502 -3.74 37.83 20.30
N GLU A 503 -4.99 37.39 20.27
CA GLU A 503 -6.03 37.87 21.18
C GLU A 503 -6.64 36.67 21.94
N SER A 504 -6.76 36.85 23.25
CA SER A 504 -7.19 35.90 24.28
C SER A 504 -8.28 34.90 23.86
N LYS A 505 -8.02 33.58 23.94
CA LYS A 505 -9.06 32.53 23.83
C LYS A 505 -10.14 32.75 24.90
N VAL A 506 -11.31 33.22 24.47
CA VAL A 506 -12.51 33.34 25.28
C VAL A 506 -13.02 31.92 25.59
N LYS A 507 -13.20 31.57 26.87
CA LYS A 507 -13.83 30.29 27.28
C LYS A 507 -15.22 30.19 26.66
N LYS A 508 -15.48 29.13 25.88
CA LYS A 508 -16.83 28.83 25.35
C LYS A 508 -17.81 28.60 26.50
N VAL A 509 -19.02 29.13 26.35
CA VAL A 509 -20.11 28.90 27.29
C VAL A 509 -20.74 27.56 26.95
N GLU A 510 -20.77 26.63 27.91
CA GLU A 510 -21.32 25.28 27.72
C GLU A 510 -22.73 25.09 28.30
N ASP A 511 -23.23 26.03 29.11
CA ASP A 511 -24.53 25.91 29.76
C ASP A 511 -25.68 26.26 28.79
N PRO A 512 -26.49 25.29 28.32
CA PRO A 512 -27.61 25.53 27.40
C PRO A 512 -28.77 26.30 28.05
N LYS A 513 -28.66 26.69 29.33
CA LYS A 513 -29.63 27.57 30.01
C LYS A 513 -29.21 29.04 29.99
N SER A 514 -27.98 29.32 29.55
CA SER A 514 -27.46 30.67 29.40
C SER A 514 -27.80 31.22 28.02
N ARG A 515 -28.12 32.51 27.91
CA ARG A 515 -28.33 33.14 26.59
C ARG A 515 -27.04 33.15 25.77
N GLU A 516 -25.92 33.35 26.46
CA GLU A 516 -24.56 33.41 25.93
C GLU A 516 -24.16 32.12 25.19
N PHE A 517 -24.71 30.98 25.61
CA PHE A 517 -24.51 29.70 24.91
C PHE A 517 -25.03 29.74 23.47
N TYR A 518 -26.17 30.40 23.25
CA TYR A 518 -26.82 30.49 21.95
C TYR A 518 -26.32 31.68 21.10
N THR A 519 -25.75 32.71 21.72
CA THR A 519 -25.27 33.90 21.01
C THR A 519 -23.79 33.85 20.63
N GLN A 520 -22.97 32.99 21.24
CA GLN A 520 -21.51 32.96 21.04
C GLN A 520 -21.06 32.67 19.60
N ASP A 521 -21.84 31.92 18.82
CA ASP A 521 -21.52 31.55 17.43
C ASP A 521 -22.28 32.40 16.39
N LEU A 522 -23.07 33.41 16.81
CA LEU A 522 -23.89 34.19 15.88
C LEU A 522 -23.04 35.21 15.11
N PRO A 523 -23.14 35.27 13.77
CA PRO A 523 -22.43 36.27 12.97
C PRO A 523 -23.12 37.64 13.05
N VAL A 524 -23.01 38.31 14.19
CA VAL A 524 -23.74 39.56 14.50
C VAL A 524 -23.08 40.83 13.93
N ASN A 525 -21.93 40.72 13.27
CA ASN A 525 -21.26 41.84 12.63
C ASN A 525 -20.78 41.47 11.22
N ASP A 526 -20.45 42.48 10.41
CA ASP A 526 -20.10 42.31 8.99
C ASP A 526 -18.90 41.37 8.76
N SER A 527 -17.90 41.40 9.66
CA SER A 527 -16.73 40.53 9.57
C SER A 527 -17.10 39.06 9.79
N LEU A 528 -17.82 38.76 10.87
CA LEU A 528 -18.30 37.40 11.16
C LEU A 528 -19.30 36.90 10.11
N MET A 529 -20.14 37.80 9.57
CA MET A 529 -21.07 37.50 8.48
C MET A 529 -20.31 37.11 7.20
N THR A 530 -19.21 37.79 6.90
CA THR A 530 -18.34 37.45 5.75
C THR A 530 -17.72 36.06 5.91
N VAL A 531 -17.27 35.71 7.12
CA VAL A 531 -16.74 34.36 7.43
C VAL A 531 -17.84 33.30 7.27
N SER A 532 -19.04 33.55 7.80
CA SER A 532 -20.18 32.65 7.65
C SER A 532 -20.57 32.43 6.17
N HIS A 533 -20.61 33.50 5.36
CA HIS A 533 -20.81 33.39 3.91
C HIS A 533 -19.70 32.59 3.21
N ALA A 534 -18.44 32.73 3.62
CA ALA A 534 -17.33 31.94 3.09
C ALA A 534 -17.50 30.44 3.39
N LYS A 535 -17.94 30.07 4.61
CA LYS A 535 -18.26 28.69 4.98
C LYS A 535 -19.35 28.10 4.10
N ILE A 536 -20.47 28.82 3.92
CA ILE A 536 -21.58 28.38 3.04
C ILE A 536 -21.09 28.20 1.60
N ARG A 537 -20.33 29.17 1.06
CA ARG A 537 -19.79 29.13 -0.30
C ARG A 537 -18.92 27.89 -0.53
N ASN A 538 -17.98 27.64 0.38
CA ASN A 538 -17.09 26.48 0.30
C ASN A 538 -17.87 25.17 0.43
N ALA A 539 -18.82 25.10 1.37
CA ALA A 539 -19.63 23.91 1.60
C ALA A 539 -20.54 23.56 0.41
N LEU A 540 -21.18 24.55 -0.22
CA LEU A 540 -21.99 24.34 -1.43
C LEU A 540 -21.15 23.85 -2.61
N PHE A 541 -19.95 24.41 -2.81
CA PHE A 541 -19.03 23.96 -3.86
C PHE A 541 -18.58 22.52 -3.64
N ASN A 542 -18.18 22.19 -2.41
CA ASN A 542 -17.73 20.84 -2.03
C ASN A 542 -18.87 19.82 -2.12
N ALA A 543 -20.06 20.14 -1.61
CA ALA A 543 -21.24 19.28 -1.75
C ALA A 543 -21.56 19.02 -3.23
N GLY A 544 -21.54 20.05 -4.08
CA GLY A 544 -21.72 19.92 -5.53
C GLY A 544 -20.74 18.94 -6.17
N ARG A 545 -19.45 19.03 -5.81
CA ARG A 545 -18.42 18.09 -6.30
C ARG A 545 -18.65 16.67 -5.79
N ILE A 546 -18.89 16.49 -4.50
CA ILE A 546 -19.12 15.17 -3.90
C ILE A 546 -20.35 14.49 -4.51
N PHE A 547 -21.46 15.23 -4.71
CA PHE A 547 -22.63 14.71 -5.43
C PHE A 547 -22.28 14.18 -6.82
N LYS A 548 -21.40 14.86 -7.56
CA LYS A 548 -20.94 14.44 -8.90
C LYS A 548 -20.01 13.23 -8.84
N THR A 549 -18.96 13.28 -8.02
CA THR A 549 -17.85 12.31 -8.06
C THR A 549 -18.17 11.03 -7.33
N ASP A 550 -18.75 11.13 -6.13
CA ASP A 550 -18.89 9.99 -5.23
C ASP A 550 -20.25 9.32 -5.41
N PHE A 551 -21.27 10.09 -5.80
CA PHE A 551 -22.67 9.63 -5.85
C PHE A 551 -23.29 9.65 -7.23
N THR A 552 -22.66 10.30 -8.22
CA THR A 552 -23.23 10.52 -9.56
C THR A 552 -24.64 11.12 -9.55
N ASP A 553 -24.99 11.85 -8.47
CA ASP A 553 -26.27 12.55 -8.30
C ASP A 553 -26.17 13.92 -8.98
N PHE A 554 -26.21 13.89 -10.31
CA PHE A 554 -26.09 15.09 -11.13
C PHE A 554 -27.15 16.16 -10.81
N PRO A 555 -28.44 15.82 -10.57
CA PRO A 555 -29.44 16.83 -10.21
C PRO A 555 -29.08 17.63 -8.96
N ARG A 556 -28.66 16.97 -7.86
CA ARG A 556 -28.28 17.69 -6.63
C ARG A 556 -26.94 18.40 -6.73
N SER A 557 -26.04 17.87 -7.56
CA SER A 557 -24.79 18.56 -7.90
C SER A 557 -25.08 19.90 -8.60
N ILE A 558 -25.95 19.88 -9.61
CA ILE A 558 -26.42 21.09 -10.32
C ILE A 558 -27.08 22.06 -9.33
N GLU A 559 -28.02 21.58 -8.52
CA GLU A 559 -28.71 22.42 -7.52
C GLU A 559 -27.71 23.12 -6.59
N SER A 560 -26.69 22.41 -6.12
CA SER A 560 -25.65 22.95 -5.24
C SER A 560 -24.84 24.06 -5.91
N PHE A 561 -24.40 23.85 -7.17
CA PHE A 561 -23.64 24.84 -7.92
C PHE A 561 -24.48 26.03 -8.40
N GLU A 562 -25.74 25.81 -8.75
CA GLU A 562 -26.67 26.91 -9.09
C GLU A 562 -27.00 27.74 -7.85
N ASN A 563 -27.21 27.09 -6.70
CA ASN A 563 -27.43 27.78 -5.43
C ASN A 563 -26.19 28.61 -5.03
N LEU A 564 -24.99 28.04 -5.15
CA LEU A 564 -23.71 28.75 -4.96
C LEU A 564 -23.64 30.01 -5.81
N ASN A 565 -23.86 29.90 -7.12
CA ASN A 565 -23.75 31.02 -8.06
C ASN A 565 -24.88 32.03 -7.94
N LYS A 566 -26.07 31.60 -7.50
CA LYS A 566 -27.21 32.50 -7.24
C LYS A 566 -26.98 33.31 -5.97
N ARG A 567 -26.50 32.69 -4.89
CA ARG A 567 -26.23 33.36 -3.61
C ARG A 567 -24.97 34.23 -3.68
N TYR A 568 -23.96 33.80 -4.43
CA TYR A 568 -22.67 34.46 -4.54
C TYR A 568 -22.25 34.62 -6.01
N PRO A 569 -22.80 35.59 -6.76
CA PRO A 569 -22.54 35.73 -8.20
C PRO A 569 -21.07 35.97 -8.58
N GLU A 570 -20.33 36.67 -7.73
CA GLU A 570 -18.89 36.91 -7.87
C GLU A 570 -18.16 36.21 -6.73
N ASN A 571 -17.65 35.01 -7.01
CA ASN A 571 -17.03 34.18 -6.01
C ASN A 571 -15.79 33.47 -6.58
N LEU A 572 -14.90 33.02 -5.70
CA LEU A 572 -13.63 32.41 -6.11
C LEU A 572 -13.79 31.11 -6.91
N PHE A 573 -14.96 30.46 -6.84
CA PHE A 573 -15.33 29.26 -7.59
C PHE A 573 -16.23 29.55 -8.80
N THR A 574 -16.52 30.81 -9.16
CA THR A 574 -17.47 31.12 -10.25
C THR A 574 -17.07 30.44 -11.57
N LEU A 575 -15.80 30.57 -11.99
CA LEU A 575 -15.31 29.94 -13.23
C LEU A 575 -15.36 28.40 -13.16
N SER A 576 -14.88 27.82 -12.07
CA SER A 576 -14.88 26.36 -11.88
C SER A 576 -16.30 25.79 -11.81
N SER A 577 -17.20 26.44 -11.07
CA SER A 577 -18.60 26.00 -10.95
C SER A 577 -19.37 26.12 -12.26
N TRP A 578 -19.13 27.14 -13.10
CA TRP A 578 -19.72 27.21 -14.44
C TRP A 578 -19.22 26.09 -15.35
N PHE A 579 -17.92 25.74 -15.26
CA PHE A 579 -17.38 24.63 -16.02
C PHE A 579 -17.98 23.30 -15.58
N GLU A 580 -18.12 23.09 -14.26
CA GLU A 580 -18.82 21.93 -13.70
C GLU A 580 -20.29 21.87 -14.16
N LEU A 581 -21.01 23.00 -14.14
CA LEU A 581 -22.39 23.09 -14.62
C LEU A 581 -22.51 22.78 -16.12
N TRP A 582 -21.58 23.24 -16.95
CA TRP A 582 -21.54 22.87 -18.38
C TRP A 582 -21.43 21.35 -18.56
N ASP A 583 -20.48 20.69 -17.88
CA ASP A 583 -20.31 19.23 -17.95
C ASP A 583 -21.54 18.47 -17.42
N LEU A 584 -22.09 18.91 -16.29
CA LEU A 584 -23.26 18.27 -15.66
C LEU A 584 -24.52 18.41 -16.51
N TYR A 585 -24.80 19.57 -17.08
CA TYR A 585 -25.94 19.76 -17.97
C TYR A 585 -25.77 18.98 -19.29
N GLY A 586 -24.54 18.86 -19.80
CA GLY A 586 -24.22 17.99 -20.93
C GLY A 586 -24.53 16.51 -20.63
N LYS A 587 -24.13 16.01 -19.45
CA LYS A 587 -24.43 14.65 -18.97
C LYS A 587 -25.92 14.37 -18.76
N GLN A 588 -26.72 15.40 -18.52
CA GLN A 588 -28.19 15.30 -18.44
C GLN A 588 -28.90 15.51 -19.77
N ASN A 589 -28.16 15.59 -20.89
CA ASN A 589 -28.71 15.89 -22.24
C ASN A 589 -29.46 17.23 -22.33
N ASN A 590 -29.13 18.20 -21.48
CA ASN A 590 -29.68 19.56 -21.54
C ASN A 590 -28.68 20.49 -22.24
N GLN A 591 -28.65 20.40 -23.57
CA GLN A 591 -27.69 21.14 -24.39
C GLN A 591 -27.86 22.66 -24.27
N GLU A 592 -29.10 23.15 -24.14
CA GLU A 592 -29.38 24.59 -24.02
C GLU A 592 -28.69 25.21 -22.78
N LYS A 593 -28.82 24.55 -21.62
CA LYS A 593 -28.16 24.99 -20.39
C LYS A 593 -26.65 24.79 -20.44
N ALA A 594 -26.17 23.71 -21.04
CA ALA A 594 -24.74 23.51 -21.23
C ALA A 594 -24.15 24.65 -22.09
N ASP A 595 -24.77 24.96 -23.23
CA ASP A 595 -24.33 26.03 -24.11
C ASP A 595 -24.40 27.40 -23.44
N TYR A 596 -25.39 27.65 -22.58
CA TYR A 596 -25.46 28.85 -21.75
C TYR A 596 -24.19 29.03 -20.89
N TYR A 597 -23.80 28.02 -20.10
CA TYR A 597 -22.60 28.12 -19.26
C TYR A 597 -21.30 28.13 -20.08
N LYS A 598 -21.24 27.39 -21.20
CA LYS A 598 -20.13 27.44 -22.15
C LYS A 598 -19.91 28.86 -22.68
N ASN A 599 -20.98 29.51 -23.13
CA ASN A 599 -20.93 30.87 -23.67
C ASN A 599 -20.57 31.90 -22.58
N LEU A 600 -21.02 31.70 -21.35
CA LEU A 600 -20.60 32.53 -20.21
C LEU A 600 -19.09 32.44 -19.96
N ILE A 601 -18.51 31.24 -19.98
CA ILE A 601 -17.07 31.04 -19.77
C ILE A 601 -16.27 31.67 -20.91
N ILE A 602 -16.68 31.41 -22.17
CA ILE A 602 -16.00 31.98 -23.34
C ILE A 602 -16.11 33.50 -23.38
N GLY A 603 -17.27 34.06 -23.04
CA GLY A 603 -17.51 35.50 -23.08
C GLY A 603 -16.84 36.28 -21.95
N LYS A 604 -16.89 35.77 -20.71
CA LYS A 604 -16.36 36.46 -19.52
C LYS A 604 -14.93 36.10 -19.16
N TYR A 605 -14.45 34.91 -19.55
CA TYR A 605 -13.11 34.42 -19.25
C TYR A 605 -12.39 33.86 -20.50
N PRO A 606 -12.31 34.62 -21.61
CA PRO A 606 -11.82 34.13 -22.90
C PRO A 606 -10.38 33.59 -22.86
N ASP A 607 -9.53 34.14 -21.99
CA ASP A 607 -8.12 33.72 -21.87
C ASP A 607 -7.91 32.49 -20.98
N SER A 608 -8.96 32.07 -20.27
CA SER A 608 -8.88 30.93 -19.35
C SER A 608 -8.64 29.61 -20.09
N LYS A 609 -7.92 28.70 -19.44
CA LYS A 609 -7.71 27.33 -19.94
C LYS A 609 -9.04 26.62 -20.23
N TYR A 610 -10.07 26.88 -19.40
CA TYR A 610 -11.43 26.36 -19.60
C TYR A 610 -12.07 26.91 -20.89
N ALA A 611 -12.01 28.22 -21.15
CA ALA A 611 -12.56 28.79 -22.38
C ALA A 611 -11.84 28.26 -23.63
N LYS A 612 -10.51 28.17 -23.58
CA LYS A 612 -9.69 27.64 -24.69
C LYS A 612 -9.99 26.17 -24.97
N TYR A 613 -10.17 25.35 -23.94
CA TYR A 613 -10.62 23.96 -24.07
C TYR A 613 -12.04 23.84 -24.64
N LEU A 614 -12.97 24.69 -24.21
CA LEU A 614 -14.36 24.68 -24.69
C LEU A 614 -14.49 25.12 -26.17
N GLN A 615 -13.53 25.92 -26.66
CA GLN A 615 -13.39 26.30 -28.07
C GLN A 615 -12.66 25.23 -28.89
N ASN A 616 -11.59 24.65 -28.34
CA ASN A 616 -10.81 23.58 -28.95
C ASN A 616 -10.60 22.42 -27.95
N PRO A 617 -11.30 21.29 -28.10
CA PRO A 617 -11.12 20.12 -27.25
C PRO A 617 -9.70 19.53 -27.24
N ASN A 618 -8.90 19.79 -28.27
CA ASN A 618 -7.50 19.37 -28.37
C ASN A 618 -6.52 20.39 -27.77
N TYR A 619 -7.01 21.51 -27.21
CA TYR A 619 -6.18 22.62 -26.74
C TYR A 619 -5.05 22.18 -25.81
N PHE A 620 -5.31 21.27 -24.86
CA PHE A 620 -4.28 20.79 -23.93
C PHE A 620 -3.23 19.89 -24.61
N VAL A 621 -3.65 19.05 -25.56
CA VAL A 621 -2.74 18.20 -26.35
C VAL A 621 -1.86 19.05 -27.27
N GLU A 622 -2.44 20.07 -27.90
CA GLU A 622 -1.70 21.03 -28.73
C GLU A 622 -0.77 21.92 -27.89
N LEU A 623 -1.19 22.30 -26.68
CA LEU A 623 -0.37 23.05 -25.74
C LEU A 623 0.82 22.23 -25.26
N GLU A 624 0.62 20.95 -24.92
CA GLU A 624 1.68 20.02 -24.53
C GLU A 624 2.65 19.77 -25.70
N ALA A 625 2.14 19.42 -26.90
CA ALA A 625 2.97 19.21 -28.08
C ALA A 625 3.76 20.47 -28.50
N ARG A 626 3.17 21.67 -28.32
CA ARG A 626 3.86 22.94 -28.53
C ARG A 626 4.96 23.15 -27.49
N THR A 627 4.69 22.85 -26.23
CA THR A 627 5.65 22.96 -25.12
C THR A 627 6.83 22.00 -25.32
N ASP A 628 6.57 20.75 -25.68
CA ASP A 628 7.60 19.76 -26.02
C ASP A 628 8.45 20.18 -27.22
N SER A 629 7.81 20.74 -28.25
CA SER A 629 8.52 21.27 -29.42
C SER A 629 9.42 22.45 -29.07
N ILE A 630 8.93 23.38 -28.24
CA ILE A 630 9.71 24.52 -27.71
C ILE A 630 10.89 24.02 -26.88
N ASN A 631 10.69 23.04 -26.01
CA ASN A 631 11.74 22.46 -25.16
C ASN A 631 12.83 21.79 -26.00
N ARG A 632 12.45 20.97 -26.98
CA ARG A 632 13.39 20.32 -27.89
C ARG A 632 14.19 21.33 -28.71
N LEU A 633 13.54 22.36 -29.25
CA LEU A 633 14.22 23.41 -30.01
C LEU A 633 15.14 24.24 -29.12
N TYR A 634 14.75 24.52 -27.87
CA TYR A 634 15.58 25.23 -26.91
C TYR A 634 16.83 24.42 -26.53
N GLN A 635 16.69 23.10 -26.37
CA GLN A 635 17.84 22.22 -26.18
C GLN A 635 18.82 22.30 -27.35
N GLN A 636 18.29 22.35 -28.58
CA GLN A 636 19.08 22.53 -29.78
C GLN A 636 19.77 23.91 -29.81
N VAL A 637 19.07 25.00 -29.46
CA VAL A 637 19.66 26.36 -29.34
C VAL A 637 20.90 26.34 -28.46
N PHE A 638 20.84 25.66 -27.31
CA PHE A 638 21.95 25.58 -26.39
C PHE A 638 23.09 24.69 -26.91
N LEU A 639 22.77 23.54 -27.52
CA LEU A 639 23.78 22.65 -28.08
C LEU A 639 24.58 23.33 -29.20
N GLU A 640 23.89 24.04 -30.10
CA GLU A 640 24.55 24.84 -31.15
C GLU A 640 25.39 25.96 -30.57
N PHE A 641 24.88 26.63 -29.53
CA PHE A 641 25.63 27.67 -28.81
C PHE A 641 26.92 27.11 -28.17
N LYS A 642 26.85 25.95 -27.51
CA LYS A 642 28.00 25.27 -26.89
C LYS A 642 29.02 24.79 -27.92
N ASN A 643 28.58 24.39 -29.11
CA ASN A 643 29.48 23.98 -30.19
C ASN A 643 30.09 25.19 -30.94
N GLY A 644 29.87 26.43 -30.47
CA GLY A 644 30.36 27.65 -31.10
C GLY A 644 29.58 28.07 -32.35
N GLN A 645 28.48 27.39 -32.68
CA GLN A 645 27.63 27.69 -33.84
C GLN A 645 26.61 28.80 -33.52
N TYR A 646 27.09 29.98 -33.11
CA TYR A 646 26.25 31.09 -32.63
C TYR A 646 25.18 31.52 -33.65
N ALA A 647 25.52 31.58 -34.94
CA ALA A 647 24.58 31.97 -35.99
C ALA A 647 23.38 31.01 -36.13
N GLN A 648 23.57 29.71 -35.91
CA GLN A 648 22.47 28.73 -35.92
C GLN A 648 21.65 28.81 -34.63
N SER A 649 22.32 28.97 -33.49
CA SER A 649 21.65 29.21 -32.19
C SER A 649 20.71 30.43 -32.25
N GLY A 650 21.14 31.53 -32.86
CA GLY A 650 20.30 32.72 -33.07
C GLY A 650 19.09 32.49 -33.97
N LYS A 651 19.25 31.75 -35.09
CA LYS A 651 18.13 31.42 -35.99
C LYS A 651 17.06 30.56 -35.33
N ILE A 652 17.48 29.50 -34.63
CA ILE A 652 16.55 28.62 -33.90
C ILE A 652 15.88 29.41 -32.76
N SER A 653 16.60 30.33 -32.12
CA SER A 653 16.02 31.22 -31.09
C SER A 653 14.89 32.09 -31.64
N ASP A 654 15.04 32.68 -32.83
CA ASP A 654 13.96 33.44 -33.48
C ASP A 654 12.76 32.58 -33.84
N GLN A 655 12.99 31.34 -34.29
CA GLN A 655 11.93 30.38 -34.55
C GLN A 655 11.12 30.09 -33.28
N ILE A 656 11.78 29.83 -32.16
CA ILE A 656 11.11 29.58 -30.88
C ILE A 656 10.33 30.82 -30.42
N ILE A 657 10.89 32.02 -30.53
CA ILE A 657 10.21 33.28 -30.14
C ILE A 657 8.90 33.46 -30.93
N SER A 658 8.87 33.09 -32.21
CA SER A 658 7.65 33.16 -33.03
C SER A 658 6.55 32.17 -32.58
N MET A 659 6.92 31.11 -31.89
CA MET A 659 6.02 30.12 -31.29
C MET A 659 5.46 30.56 -29.93
N GLN A 660 5.56 31.85 -29.57
CA GLN A 660 5.16 32.49 -28.31
C GLN A 660 5.41 31.59 -27.08
N PRO A 661 6.69 31.38 -26.72
CA PRO A 661 7.05 30.61 -25.54
C PRO A 661 6.73 31.42 -24.28
N ASP A 662 6.83 30.77 -23.12
CA ASP A 662 6.61 31.44 -21.84
C ASP A 662 7.50 32.67 -21.66
N SER A 663 6.98 33.66 -20.93
CA SER A 663 7.64 34.95 -20.75
C SER A 663 9.05 34.85 -20.14
N ALA A 664 9.34 33.79 -19.38
CA ALA A 664 10.63 33.49 -18.79
C ALA A 664 11.68 33.00 -19.81
N LEU A 665 11.26 32.37 -20.92
CA LEU A 665 12.17 31.86 -21.95
C LEU A 665 12.61 32.96 -22.93
N ILE A 666 11.77 33.98 -23.12
CA ILE A 666 12.01 35.08 -24.06
C ILE A 666 13.35 35.79 -23.80
N PRO A 667 13.70 36.22 -22.58
CA PRO A 667 14.99 36.88 -22.32
C PRO A 667 16.20 35.97 -22.60
N LYS A 668 16.07 34.66 -22.42
CA LYS A 668 17.14 33.67 -22.68
C LYS A 668 17.37 33.49 -24.18
N LEU A 669 16.30 33.32 -24.95
CA LEU A 669 16.35 33.23 -26.42
C LEU A 669 16.86 34.53 -27.04
N LYS A 670 16.45 35.69 -26.50
CA LYS A 670 16.96 36.99 -26.94
C LYS A 670 18.44 37.18 -26.62
N PHE A 671 18.93 36.65 -25.51
CA PHE A 671 20.37 36.66 -25.22
C PHE A 671 21.18 35.88 -26.27
N PHE A 672 20.77 34.64 -26.59
CA PHE A 672 21.45 33.83 -27.61
C PHE A 672 21.48 34.52 -28.98
N LYS A 673 20.37 35.17 -29.36
CA LYS A 673 20.31 36.00 -30.56
C LYS A 673 21.30 37.17 -30.51
N ILE A 674 21.37 37.90 -29.41
CA ILE A 674 22.29 39.04 -29.26
C ILE A 674 23.76 38.60 -29.37
N ILE A 675 24.11 37.41 -28.85
CA ILE A 675 25.46 36.85 -29.04
C ILE A 675 25.70 36.45 -30.51
N ALA A 676 24.71 35.85 -31.17
CA ALA A 676 24.79 35.49 -32.59
C ALA A 676 25.01 36.72 -33.49
N ASP A 677 24.19 37.76 -33.30
CA ASP A 677 24.26 39.01 -34.07
C ASP A 677 25.56 39.77 -33.75
N GLY A 678 25.98 39.74 -32.48
CA GLY A 678 27.18 40.39 -31.99
C GLY A 678 28.48 39.79 -32.55
N THR A 679 28.61 38.46 -32.52
CA THR A 679 29.80 37.73 -33.05
C THR A 679 29.99 37.90 -34.56
N ALA A 680 28.93 38.24 -35.30
CA ALA A 680 28.96 38.54 -36.72
C ALA A 680 29.20 40.03 -37.05
N SER A 681 29.39 40.89 -36.03
CA SER A 681 29.46 42.35 -36.18
C SER A 681 30.77 42.94 -35.63
N THR A 682 30.95 44.28 -35.76
CA THR A 682 32.13 44.96 -35.19
C THR A 682 32.07 45.00 -33.68
N ARG A 683 33.25 45.15 -33.04
CA ARG A 683 33.41 45.23 -31.58
C ARG A 683 32.48 46.28 -30.94
N GLU A 684 32.39 47.46 -31.54
CA GLU A 684 31.57 48.58 -31.07
C GLU A 684 30.08 48.25 -31.15
N ASN A 685 29.66 47.58 -32.23
CA ASN A 685 28.26 47.20 -32.44
C ASN A 685 27.83 46.08 -31.48
N PHE A 686 28.70 45.10 -31.24
CA PHE A 686 28.43 44.05 -30.25
C PHE A 686 28.29 44.66 -28.84
N GLY A 687 29.18 45.58 -28.46
CA GLY A 687 29.06 46.32 -27.19
C GLY A 687 27.72 47.04 -27.05
N SER A 688 27.24 47.68 -28.12
CA SER A 688 25.93 48.36 -28.16
C SER A 688 24.75 47.39 -28.02
N LEU A 689 24.77 46.25 -28.73
CA LEU A 689 23.72 45.23 -28.66
C LEU A 689 23.58 44.64 -27.26
N LEU A 690 24.70 44.36 -26.58
CA LEU A 690 24.70 43.87 -25.20
C LEU A 690 24.19 44.92 -24.21
N ALA A 691 24.59 46.18 -24.36
CA ALA A 691 24.08 47.27 -23.53
C ALA A 691 22.56 47.44 -23.68
N GLY A 692 22.04 47.31 -24.91
CA GLY A 692 20.60 47.34 -25.20
C GLY A 692 19.84 46.18 -24.56
N TYR A 693 20.39 44.96 -24.62
CA TYR A 693 19.82 43.78 -23.95
C TYR A 693 19.72 43.96 -22.42
N ILE A 694 20.80 44.42 -21.78
CA ILE A 694 20.89 44.62 -20.33
C ILE A 694 19.85 45.66 -19.85
N SER A 695 19.65 46.72 -20.64
CA SER A 695 18.65 47.76 -20.35
C SER A 695 17.21 47.23 -20.48
N THR A 696 16.95 46.43 -21.52
CA THR A 696 15.60 45.89 -21.81
C THR A 696 15.19 44.80 -20.83
N TYR A 697 16.15 44.02 -20.32
CA TYR A 697 15.90 42.86 -19.47
C TYR A 697 16.68 42.94 -18.12
N PRO A 698 16.36 43.90 -17.24
CA PRO A 698 17.18 44.22 -16.07
C PRO A 698 17.15 43.15 -14.95
N LYS A 699 16.14 42.27 -14.98
CA LYS A 699 15.97 41.13 -14.07
C LYS A 699 16.19 39.77 -14.75
N ALA A 700 16.54 39.77 -16.04
CA ALA A 700 16.73 38.50 -16.73
C ALA A 700 17.99 37.81 -16.25
N GLU A 701 17.88 36.50 -16.17
CA GLU A 701 18.96 35.66 -15.71
C GLU A 701 20.29 35.83 -16.49
N PRO A 702 20.33 35.91 -17.85
CA PRO A 702 21.60 36.04 -18.57
C PRO A 702 22.31 37.39 -18.39
N LYS A 703 21.74 38.32 -17.62
CA LYS A 703 22.28 39.67 -17.43
C LYS A 703 23.72 39.71 -16.88
N PRO A 704 24.09 38.99 -15.80
CA PRO A 704 25.46 39.06 -15.25
C PRO A 704 26.51 38.64 -16.27
N LEU A 705 26.17 37.66 -17.11
CA LEU A 705 26.99 37.18 -18.20
C LEU A 705 27.09 38.22 -19.33
N ALA A 706 25.97 38.83 -19.72
CA ALA A 706 25.96 39.92 -20.70
C ALA A 706 26.84 41.10 -20.24
N GLU A 707 26.81 41.45 -18.95
CA GLU A 707 27.65 42.49 -18.34
C GLU A 707 29.13 42.10 -18.34
N GLN A 708 29.46 40.85 -18.06
CA GLN A 708 30.83 40.34 -18.12
C GLN A 708 31.39 40.37 -19.55
N ILE A 709 30.61 39.92 -20.54
CA ILE A 709 31.01 39.96 -21.95
C ILE A 709 31.18 41.41 -22.41
N LEU A 710 30.25 42.30 -22.05
CA LEU A 710 30.34 43.72 -22.36
C LEU A 710 31.61 44.35 -21.76
N LYS A 711 31.95 44.03 -20.51
CA LYS A 711 33.17 44.52 -19.83
C LYS A 711 34.44 44.01 -20.52
N LEU A 712 34.49 42.76 -20.95
CA LEU A 712 35.61 42.19 -21.71
C LEU A 712 35.76 42.83 -23.09
N ILE A 713 34.64 43.11 -23.76
CA ILE A 713 34.61 43.84 -25.04
C ILE A 713 35.07 45.29 -24.85
N GLN A 714 34.86 45.91 -23.69
CA GLN A 714 35.30 47.28 -23.40
C GLN A 714 36.77 47.37 -22.94
N ASP A 715 37.36 46.27 -22.46
CA ASP A 715 38.76 46.24 -22.01
C ASP A 715 39.75 46.33 -23.18
N SER A 716 40.54 47.39 -23.22
CA SER A 716 41.30 47.83 -24.40
C SER A 716 42.56 47.01 -24.68
N THR A 717 42.95 46.09 -23.79
CA THR A 717 44.20 45.31 -23.87
C THR A 717 44.11 44.00 -24.65
N LEU A 718 42.90 43.56 -25.00
CA LEU A 718 42.66 42.34 -25.79
C LEU A 718 42.62 42.69 -27.29
N THR A 719 43.75 42.55 -27.97
CA THR A 719 43.89 42.87 -29.40
C THR A 719 43.21 41.87 -30.35
N ASP A 720 42.83 40.67 -29.89
CA ASP A 720 42.21 39.63 -30.72
C ASP A 720 40.96 39.03 -30.05
N TYR A 721 39.91 39.83 -29.86
CA TYR A 721 38.60 39.36 -29.39
C TYR A 721 38.05 38.18 -30.24
N GLN A 722 38.30 38.22 -31.55
CA GLN A 722 37.91 37.14 -32.48
C GLN A 722 38.51 35.78 -32.07
N LYS A 723 39.79 35.75 -31.66
CA LYS A 723 40.45 34.52 -31.20
C LYS A 723 39.85 33.96 -29.91
N MET A 724 39.25 34.81 -29.08
CA MET A 724 38.56 34.40 -27.86
C MET A 724 37.22 33.70 -28.20
N VAL A 725 36.49 34.22 -29.18
CA VAL A 725 35.29 33.58 -29.76
C VAL A 725 35.66 32.24 -30.41
N ASP A 726 36.73 32.22 -31.22
CA ASP A 726 37.22 31.02 -31.92
C ASP A 726 37.79 29.95 -30.96
N SER A 727 38.32 30.36 -29.80
CA SER A 727 38.85 29.44 -28.77
C SER A 727 37.76 28.73 -27.95
N GLY A 728 36.48 29.02 -28.19
CA GLY A 728 35.36 28.43 -27.44
C GLY A 728 35.14 29.06 -26.06
N TYR A 729 35.75 30.21 -25.76
CA TYR A 729 35.64 30.85 -24.44
C TYR A 729 34.20 31.21 -24.06
N LEU A 730 33.40 31.71 -25.01
CA LEU A 730 31.99 32.04 -24.77
C LEU A 730 31.14 30.77 -24.56
N SER A 731 31.43 29.69 -25.29
CA SER A 731 30.75 28.40 -25.15
C SER A 731 31.12 27.64 -23.87
N ASP A 732 32.34 27.80 -23.35
CA ASP A 732 32.85 27.07 -22.17
C ASP A 732 32.40 27.68 -20.84
N GLN A 733 32.09 28.99 -20.83
CA GLN A 733 31.65 29.71 -19.63
C GLN A 733 30.13 29.62 -19.39
N ILE A 734 29.37 29.16 -20.39
CA ILE A 734 27.91 29.13 -20.37
C ILE A 734 27.45 27.68 -20.19
N LYS A 735 27.01 27.34 -18.98
CA LYS A 735 26.47 26.02 -18.64
C LYS A 735 24.95 26.10 -18.49
N ASN A 736 24.22 25.31 -19.27
CA ASN A 736 22.80 25.06 -19.03
C ASN A 736 22.68 23.82 -18.14
N SER A 737 22.18 24.01 -16.94
CA SER A 737 21.97 22.95 -15.95
C SER A 737 20.98 21.88 -16.39
N GLU A 738 20.11 22.16 -17.37
CA GLU A 738 19.14 21.21 -17.96
C GLU A 738 19.77 20.27 -19.01
N LEU A 739 20.95 20.62 -19.51
CA LEU A 739 21.72 19.84 -20.49
C LEU A 739 23.06 19.33 -19.94
N LEU A 740 23.29 19.50 -18.64
CA LEU A 740 24.21 18.64 -17.93
C LEU A 740 23.71 17.20 -18.09
N PRO A 741 24.58 16.17 -18.16
CA PRO A 741 24.17 14.77 -18.23
C PRO A 741 23.56 14.32 -16.89
N GLY A 742 22.44 14.93 -16.50
CA GLY A 742 21.54 14.52 -15.44
C GLY A 742 20.50 13.57 -16.01
N ASN A 743 20.98 12.44 -16.55
CA ASN A 743 20.27 11.15 -16.67
C ASN A 743 21.11 10.15 -17.47
N GLN A 744 22.43 10.11 -17.25
CA GLN A 744 23.22 8.91 -17.53
C GLN A 744 23.40 8.13 -16.23
N LYS A 745 22.75 6.97 -16.12
CA LYS A 745 23.11 5.94 -15.15
C LYS A 745 24.54 5.49 -15.47
N GLY A 746 25.54 6.11 -14.85
CA GLY A 746 26.92 5.62 -14.88
C GLY A 746 27.99 6.68 -14.71
N ALA A 747 28.13 7.26 -13.51
CA ALA A 747 29.41 7.83 -13.01
C ALA A 747 29.30 8.49 -11.61
N ASP A 748 28.28 8.19 -10.80
CA ASP A 748 28.28 8.64 -9.40
C ASP A 748 28.90 7.57 -8.48
N GLU A 749 29.18 7.93 -7.22
CA GLU A 749 29.71 7.01 -6.20
C GLU A 749 28.74 5.87 -5.83
N PHE A 750 27.54 5.89 -6.42
CA PHE A 750 26.50 4.87 -6.32
C PHE A 750 26.38 4.05 -7.63
N GLY A 751 27.30 4.21 -8.59
CA GLY A 751 27.33 3.45 -9.83
C GLY A 751 26.17 3.70 -10.80
N GLY A 752 25.48 4.84 -10.69
CA GLY A 752 24.25 5.14 -11.44
C GLY A 752 23.03 4.36 -10.95
N LYS A 753 23.13 3.73 -9.77
CA LYS A 753 22.06 2.94 -9.16
C LYS A 753 20.86 3.80 -8.78
N PHE A 754 21.09 4.99 -8.25
CA PHE A 754 20.04 5.94 -7.86
C PHE A 754 20.06 7.17 -8.78
N SER A 755 18.88 7.74 -9.04
CA SER A 755 18.71 8.91 -9.92
C SER A 755 18.14 10.10 -9.14
N TYR A 756 18.63 11.32 -9.38
CA TYR A 756 18.07 12.54 -8.81
C TYR A 756 17.19 13.21 -9.87
N ASP A 757 15.93 12.78 -9.93
CA ASP A 757 14.94 13.26 -10.90
C ASP A 757 13.81 13.94 -10.14
N GLU A 758 13.57 15.21 -10.45
CA GLU A 758 12.69 16.08 -9.67
C GLU A 758 11.22 15.96 -10.08
N ASP A 759 10.93 15.40 -11.27
CA ASP A 759 9.59 15.34 -11.86
C ASP A 759 8.88 14.00 -11.66
N LEU A 760 9.60 13.00 -11.13
CA LEU A 760 9.01 11.70 -10.83
C LEU A 760 8.16 11.76 -9.56
N LEU A 761 7.20 10.83 -9.47
CA LEU A 761 6.46 10.59 -8.23
C LEU A 761 7.45 10.33 -7.07
N HIS A 762 7.27 11.00 -5.94
CA HIS A 762 8.06 10.82 -4.73
C HIS A 762 7.26 10.13 -3.63
N TYR A 763 7.96 9.39 -2.77
CA TYR A 763 7.38 8.69 -1.62
C TYR A 763 8.09 9.13 -0.35
N PHE A 764 7.31 9.44 0.69
CA PHE A 764 7.82 9.59 2.05
C PHE A 764 7.93 8.20 2.68
N VAL A 765 9.13 7.83 3.16
CA VAL A 765 9.42 6.49 3.65
C VAL A 765 9.91 6.56 5.09
N ILE A 766 9.32 5.74 5.97
CA ILE A 766 9.82 5.45 7.32
C ILE A 766 10.31 4.01 7.36
N ALA A 767 11.60 3.80 7.64
CA ALA A 767 12.17 2.48 7.86
C ALA A 767 12.41 2.22 9.35
N TYR A 768 11.93 1.07 9.84
CA TYR A 768 12.02 0.67 11.25
C TYR A 768 12.26 -0.84 11.41
N PRO A 769 12.85 -1.31 12.54
CA PRO A 769 13.13 -2.72 12.76
C PRO A 769 11.85 -3.56 12.85
N LYS A 770 11.84 -4.70 12.16
CA LYS A 770 10.70 -5.63 12.13
C LYS A 770 10.38 -6.25 13.49
N ASN A 771 11.40 -6.37 14.35
CA ASN A 771 11.28 -6.86 15.72
C ASN A 771 11.01 -5.74 16.75
N ALA A 772 10.92 -4.49 16.31
CA ALA A 772 10.48 -3.42 17.19
C ALA A 772 8.96 -3.55 17.39
N ASN A 773 8.50 -3.41 18.63
CA ASN A 773 7.09 -3.43 18.98
C ASN A 773 6.43 -2.09 18.58
N VAL A 774 6.48 -1.77 17.28
CA VAL A 774 5.86 -0.56 16.71
C VAL A 774 4.37 -0.82 16.60
N ASP A 775 3.55 0.06 17.18
CA ASP A 775 2.13 0.09 16.90
C ASP A 775 1.90 0.69 15.50
N LEU A 776 1.86 -0.18 14.49
CA LEU A 776 1.75 0.22 13.09
C LEU A 776 0.40 0.83 12.75
N ASN A 777 -0.65 0.40 13.45
CA ASN A 777 -1.97 0.96 13.26
C ASN A 777 -2.01 2.38 13.80
N ARG A 778 -1.38 2.61 14.97
CA ARG A 778 -1.22 3.96 15.51
C ARG A 778 -0.37 4.85 14.60
N LEU A 779 0.78 4.37 14.13
CA LEU A 779 1.64 5.16 13.24
C LEU A 779 0.95 5.51 11.89
N LYS A 780 0.21 4.56 11.30
CA LYS A 780 -0.60 4.82 10.10
C LYS A 780 -1.72 5.81 10.36
N PHE A 781 -2.40 5.67 11.50
CA PHE A 781 -3.46 6.56 11.92
C PHE A 781 -2.93 7.98 12.13
N ASP A 782 -1.79 8.13 12.82
CA ASP A 782 -1.19 9.43 13.08
C ASP A 782 -0.70 10.11 11.78
N LEU A 783 -0.18 9.32 10.82
CA LEU A 783 0.15 9.81 9.46
C LEU A 783 -1.11 10.18 8.66
N ALA A 784 -2.17 9.37 8.72
CA ALA A 784 -3.42 9.62 8.01
C ALA A 784 -4.12 10.87 8.55
N ASN A 785 -4.18 11.03 9.88
CA ASN A 785 -4.71 12.22 10.52
C ASN A 785 -3.90 13.44 10.13
N TYR A 786 -2.57 13.39 10.25
CA TYR A 786 -1.72 14.48 9.79
C TYR A 786 -2.02 14.87 8.34
N ASN A 787 -2.25 13.89 7.47
CA ASN A 787 -2.58 14.12 6.08
C ASN A 787 -3.95 14.75 5.87
N ILE A 788 -4.97 14.26 6.58
CA ILE A 788 -6.33 14.79 6.54
C ILE A 788 -6.37 16.23 7.07
N ASP A 789 -5.62 16.50 8.14
CA ASP A 789 -5.58 17.78 8.84
C ASP A 789 -4.87 18.85 8.00
N HIS A 790 -3.76 18.49 7.33
CA HIS A 790 -2.89 19.47 6.67
C HIS A 790 -3.03 19.50 5.13
N TYR A 791 -3.77 18.56 4.53
CA TYR A 791 -3.89 18.41 3.08
C TYR A 791 -5.29 17.97 2.63
N THR A 792 -6.26 18.87 2.72
CA THR A 792 -7.68 18.55 2.47
C THR A 792 -8.05 18.29 0.99
N LYS A 793 -7.10 18.52 0.07
CA LYS A 793 -7.28 18.45 -1.40
C LYS A 793 -6.46 17.35 -2.08
N ILE A 794 -5.67 16.57 -1.33
CA ILE A 794 -4.79 15.54 -1.87
C ILE A 794 -4.99 14.27 -1.04
N ASP A 795 -5.41 13.20 -1.71
CA ASP A 795 -5.50 11.88 -1.09
C ASP A 795 -4.13 11.19 -1.15
N PHE A 796 -3.59 10.84 0.02
CA PHE A 796 -2.33 10.11 0.13
C PHE A 796 -2.56 8.65 0.47
N ASP A 797 -1.86 7.76 -0.24
CA ASP A 797 -1.90 6.33 0.08
C ASP A 797 -0.82 5.96 1.08
N ILE A 798 -1.22 5.32 2.18
CA ILE A 798 -0.31 4.86 3.24
C ILE A 798 -0.16 3.34 3.20
N GLU A 799 1.02 2.86 2.80
CA GLU A 799 1.29 1.43 2.61
C GLU A 799 2.43 0.92 3.51
N THR A 800 2.40 -0.36 3.88
CA THR A 800 3.52 -1.00 4.60
C THR A 800 4.10 -2.12 3.76
N GLN A 801 5.43 -2.21 3.74
CA GLN A 801 6.14 -3.24 3.01
C GLN A 801 7.31 -3.77 3.85
N SER A 802 7.55 -5.09 3.83
CA SER A 802 8.77 -5.66 4.43
C SER A 802 9.94 -5.44 3.46
N LEU A 803 11.01 -4.78 3.91
CA LEU A 803 12.21 -4.62 3.08
C LEU A 803 13.09 -5.87 3.13
N ASN A 804 13.36 -6.36 4.34
CA ASN A 804 14.14 -7.57 4.58
C ASN A 804 13.68 -8.28 5.88
N THR A 805 14.44 -9.26 6.36
CA THR A 805 14.11 -10.04 7.57
C THR A 805 14.13 -9.19 8.85
N ASN A 806 14.82 -8.05 8.85
CA ASN A 806 15.08 -7.23 10.02
C ASN A 806 14.43 -5.83 9.94
N THR A 807 13.94 -5.39 8.77
CA THR A 807 13.43 -4.01 8.53
C THR A 807 12.11 -4.03 7.78
N ASN A 808 11.16 -3.22 8.25
CA ASN A 808 9.92 -2.86 7.54
C ASN A 808 9.93 -1.38 7.13
N LEU A 809 9.16 -1.07 6.09
CA LEU A 809 8.94 0.27 5.54
C LEU A 809 7.46 0.66 5.68
N LEU A 810 7.22 1.91 6.03
CA LEU A 810 5.92 2.56 5.93
C LEU A 810 6.04 3.73 4.95
N LEU A 811 5.12 3.79 3.99
CA LEU A 811 5.18 4.60 2.78
C LEU A 811 4.01 5.55 2.74
N VAL A 812 4.23 6.80 2.33
CA VAL A 812 3.17 7.71 1.91
C VAL A 812 3.40 8.05 0.44
N ARG A 813 2.43 7.75 -0.41
CA ARG A 813 2.44 7.98 -1.87
C ARG A 813 1.49 9.11 -2.27
N SER A 814 1.42 9.41 -3.57
CA SER A 814 0.65 10.53 -4.16
C SER A 814 1.31 11.91 -4.04
N LEU A 815 2.64 11.94 -3.92
CA LEU A 815 3.44 13.17 -4.06
C LEU A 815 3.96 13.20 -5.50
N ASN A 816 3.49 14.16 -6.29
CA ASN A 816 3.65 14.11 -7.74
C ASN A 816 5.09 14.40 -8.21
N ASP A 817 5.86 15.11 -7.41
CA ASP A 817 7.21 15.59 -7.72
C ASP A 817 8.06 15.75 -6.43
N LYS A 818 9.33 16.15 -6.60
CA LYS A 818 10.28 16.37 -5.50
C LYS A 818 9.85 17.49 -4.56
N GLU A 819 9.24 18.56 -5.07
CA GLU A 819 8.88 19.72 -4.24
C GLU A 819 7.72 19.41 -3.31
N GLN A 820 6.66 18.79 -3.84
CA GLN A 820 5.57 18.24 -3.02
C GLN A 820 6.12 17.25 -2.00
N GLY A 821 7.03 16.37 -2.44
CA GLY A 821 7.70 15.41 -1.58
C GLY A 821 8.49 16.05 -0.44
N LEU A 822 9.25 17.10 -0.72
CA LEU A 822 10.07 17.80 0.28
C LEU A 822 9.25 18.70 1.20
N ILE A 823 8.20 19.36 0.69
CA ILE A 823 7.26 20.13 1.51
C ILE A 823 6.59 19.19 2.52
N TYR A 824 6.08 18.05 2.04
CA TYR A 824 5.52 17.00 2.88
C TYR A 824 6.53 16.46 3.89
N PHE A 825 7.76 16.15 3.46
CA PHE A 825 8.83 15.68 4.35
C PHE A 825 9.13 16.70 5.45
N ARG A 826 9.27 17.99 5.11
CA ARG A 826 9.64 19.05 6.07
C ARG A 826 8.52 19.38 7.04
N SER A 827 7.28 19.36 6.57
CA SER A 827 6.11 19.67 7.39
C SER A 827 5.91 18.54 8.41
N ILE A 828 5.98 17.28 7.95
CA ILE A 828 5.65 16.13 8.80
C ILE A 828 6.72 15.85 9.86
N ILE A 829 8.01 15.91 9.52
CA ILE A 829 9.09 15.55 10.46
C ILE A 829 9.18 16.47 11.70
N LYS A 830 8.60 17.68 11.63
CA LYS A 830 8.51 18.62 12.76
C LYS A 830 7.43 18.23 13.77
N ARG A 831 6.47 17.40 13.36
CA ARG A 831 5.34 16.97 14.19
C ARG A 831 5.72 15.71 14.98
N ARG A 832 6.35 15.92 16.15
CA ARG A 832 6.82 14.82 17.02
C ARG A 832 5.70 13.85 17.42
N ASN A 833 4.47 14.33 17.53
CA ASN A 833 3.27 13.55 17.82
C ASN A 833 2.99 12.49 16.72
N VAL A 834 3.27 12.79 15.45
CA VAL A 834 3.06 11.85 14.34
C VAL A 834 3.95 10.60 14.46
N PHE A 835 5.11 10.73 15.10
CA PHE A 835 6.07 9.65 15.27
C PHE A 835 6.05 9.04 16.68
N GLU A 836 5.01 9.29 17.48
CA GLU A 836 4.94 8.83 18.87
C GLU A 836 4.96 7.29 18.99
N ALA A 837 4.34 6.58 18.03
CA ALA A 837 4.41 5.12 17.93
C ALA A 837 5.84 4.56 17.70
N LEU A 838 6.79 5.43 17.33
CA LEU A 838 8.21 5.09 17.16
C LEU A 838 9.08 5.54 18.34
N LYS A 839 8.48 5.99 19.44
CA LYS A 839 9.20 6.42 20.64
C LYS A 839 10.06 5.29 21.19
N ASN A 840 11.35 5.57 21.40
CA ASN A 840 12.38 4.60 21.80
C ASN A 840 12.70 3.50 20.77
N ILE A 841 12.17 3.59 19.56
CA ILE A 841 12.46 2.68 18.45
C ILE A 841 13.43 3.39 17.51
N LYS A 842 14.50 2.71 17.12
CA LYS A 842 15.44 3.28 16.13
C LYS A 842 14.77 3.24 14.77
N TYR A 843 14.45 4.39 14.19
CA TYR A 843 13.89 4.49 12.85
C TYR A 843 14.65 5.54 12.02
N VAL A 844 14.46 5.51 10.71
CA VAL A 844 14.93 6.54 9.79
C VAL A 844 13.80 6.94 8.84
N ASN A 845 13.79 8.20 8.44
CA ASN A 845 12.85 8.72 7.46
C ASN A 845 13.60 9.37 6.30
N PHE A 846 13.10 9.19 5.09
CA PHE A 846 13.70 9.75 3.88
C PHE A 846 12.65 9.91 2.78
N MET A 847 12.97 10.75 1.79
CA MET A 847 12.23 10.82 0.54
C MET A 847 12.88 9.95 -0.52
N ALA A 848 12.08 9.26 -1.33
CA ALA A 848 12.57 8.55 -2.49
C ALA A 848 11.64 8.71 -3.70
N SER A 849 12.19 9.06 -4.86
CA SER A 849 11.45 8.95 -6.12
C SER A 849 11.01 7.50 -6.36
N SER A 850 9.97 7.31 -7.15
CA SER A 850 9.44 6.00 -7.50
C SER A 850 10.49 5.07 -8.12
N THR A 851 11.46 5.62 -8.87
CA THR A 851 12.61 4.89 -9.42
C THR A 851 13.60 4.48 -8.33
N ASN A 852 14.01 5.41 -7.46
CA ASN A 852 14.92 5.11 -6.35
C ASN A 852 14.33 4.13 -5.35
N PHE A 853 13.02 4.23 -5.10
CA PHE A 853 12.33 3.33 -4.21
C PHE A 853 12.36 1.88 -4.72
N ARG A 854 12.23 1.68 -6.04
CA ARG A 854 12.40 0.34 -6.65
C ARG A 854 13.78 -0.22 -6.38
N GLU A 855 14.83 0.59 -6.52
CA GLU A 855 16.22 0.17 -6.27
C GLU A 855 16.42 -0.21 -4.79
N ILE A 856 15.90 0.59 -3.83
CA ILE A 856 15.93 0.25 -2.39
C ILE A 856 15.25 -1.10 -2.12
N THR A 857 14.07 -1.33 -2.71
CA THR A 857 13.35 -2.60 -2.52
C THR A 857 14.03 -3.79 -3.21
N ALA A 858 14.70 -3.57 -4.35
CA ALA A 858 15.46 -4.59 -5.07
C ALA A 858 16.70 -5.01 -4.28
N ASP A 859 17.41 -4.05 -3.69
CA ASP A 859 18.58 -4.28 -2.85
C ASP A 859 18.24 -4.93 -1.50
N LYS A 860 16.98 -4.77 -1.06
CA LYS A 860 16.54 -5.11 0.30
C LYS A 860 17.35 -4.39 1.38
N ASP A 861 17.97 -3.26 1.05
CA ASP A 861 18.74 -2.40 1.94
C ASP A 861 18.55 -0.93 1.53
N TYR A 862 18.39 -0.06 2.51
CA TYR A 862 18.24 1.38 2.32
C TYR A 862 19.53 2.14 2.67
N THR A 863 20.57 1.47 3.18
CA THR A 863 21.78 2.11 3.73
C THR A 863 22.58 2.89 2.69
N GLU A 864 22.75 2.31 1.50
CA GLU A 864 23.43 2.97 0.38
C GLU A 864 22.59 4.13 -0.15
N TYR A 865 21.26 3.95 -0.22
CA TYR A 865 20.33 5.02 -0.58
C TYR A 865 20.34 6.17 0.41
N LEU A 866 20.46 5.93 1.71
CA LEU A 866 20.53 7.02 2.69
C LEU A 866 21.75 7.92 2.47
N LYS A 867 22.88 7.38 2.01
CA LYS A 867 24.04 8.20 1.64
C LYS A 867 23.71 9.07 0.42
N PHE A 868 23.00 8.51 -0.56
CA PHE A 868 22.50 9.25 -1.72
C PHE A 868 21.48 10.32 -1.32
N PHE A 869 20.53 9.99 -0.45
CA PHE A 869 19.52 10.91 0.07
C PHE A 869 20.16 12.04 0.86
N ILE A 870 21.07 11.73 1.79
CA ILE A 870 21.83 12.75 2.53
C ILE A 870 22.60 13.61 1.52
N LYS A 871 23.33 13.05 0.57
CA LYS A 871 24.08 13.87 -0.39
C LYS A 871 23.20 14.83 -1.21
N ASN A 872 22.08 14.34 -1.74
CA ASN A 872 21.31 15.06 -2.75
C ASN A 872 20.12 15.85 -2.18
N TYR A 873 19.58 15.42 -1.04
CA TYR A 873 18.43 16.05 -0.37
C TYR A 873 18.81 16.75 0.95
N SER A 874 19.96 16.47 1.60
CA SER A 874 20.27 17.04 2.94
C SER A 874 20.34 18.57 3.00
N ARG A 875 20.75 19.23 1.92
CA ARG A 875 20.76 20.71 1.83
C ARG A 875 19.38 21.33 2.06
N PHE A 876 18.33 20.53 1.89
CA PHE A 876 16.94 20.91 2.08
C PHE A 876 16.40 20.47 3.46
N VAL A 877 17.22 19.82 4.28
CA VAL A 877 16.85 19.10 5.52
C VAL A 877 17.61 19.65 6.75
N THR A 878 18.49 20.66 6.61
CA THR A 878 19.28 21.21 7.72
C THR A 878 18.50 22.09 8.71
N SER A 879 19.03 22.13 9.94
CA SER A 879 18.43 22.54 11.21
C SER A 879 18.45 24.03 11.56
N ASP A 880 18.50 24.93 10.58
CA ASP A 880 18.39 26.38 10.85
C ASP A 880 16.91 26.78 10.83
N PHE A 881 16.20 26.40 11.89
CA PHE A 881 14.82 26.82 12.11
C PHE A 881 14.84 28.18 12.81
N SER A 882 14.42 29.25 12.12
CA SER A 882 13.87 30.40 12.84
C SER A 882 12.52 29.99 13.45
N ASP A 883 12.21 30.50 14.65
CA ASP A 883 10.93 30.28 15.34
C ASP A 883 9.72 30.98 14.66
N GLU A 884 9.83 31.33 13.37
CA GLU A 884 8.73 31.93 12.62
C GLU A 884 7.78 30.83 12.13
N VAL A 885 6.50 31.00 12.45
CA VAL A 885 5.40 30.16 11.99
C VAL A 885 5.38 30.18 10.46
N LEU A 886 5.75 29.06 9.85
CA LEU A 886 5.60 28.87 8.40
C LEU A 886 4.10 28.82 8.06
N PRO A 887 3.69 29.32 6.88
CA PRO A 887 2.31 29.21 6.39
C PRO A 887 1.81 27.77 6.33
N GLU A 888 0.49 27.58 6.30
CA GLU A 888 -0.15 26.26 6.26
C GLU A 888 0.37 25.41 5.09
N PRO A 889 0.65 24.10 5.25
CA PRO A 889 1.20 23.25 4.18
C PRO A 889 0.33 23.21 2.92
N GLU A 890 -0.99 23.34 3.05
CA GLU A 890 -1.91 23.46 1.91
C GLU A 890 -1.78 24.82 1.21
N GLU A 891 -1.53 25.90 1.96
CA GLU A 891 -1.23 27.23 1.43
C GLU A 891 0.14 27.23 0.74
N LEU A 892 1.14 26.52 1.27
CA LEU A 892 2.44 26.31 0.62
C LEU A 892 2.34 25.45 -0.64
N LEU A 893 1.45 24.45 -0.69
CA LEU A 893 1.21 23.64 -1.90
C LEU A 893 0.29 24.33 -2.92
N ALA A 894 -0.60 25.21 -2.48
CA ALA A 894 -1.43 26.05 -3.34
C ALA A 894 -0.63 27.22 -3.89
N LYS A 895 0.29 27.77 -3.09
CA LYS A 895 1.26 28.78 -3.48
C LYS A 895 2.37 28.18 -4.34
N ALA A 896 2.82 26.95 -4.06
CA ALA A 896 3.69 26.20 -4.96
C ALA A 896 2.96 25.86 -6.26
N ARG A 897 1.66 25.51 -6.25
CA ARG A 897 0.87 25.33 -7.49
C ARG A 897 0.60 26.64 -8.25
N GLN A 898 0.40 27.76 -7.55
CA GLN A 898 0.30 29.09 -8.16
C GLN A 898 1.64 29.60 -8.66
N GLU A 899 2.74 29.31 -7.95
CA GLU A 899 4.12 29.53 -8.38
C GLU A 899 4.48 28.57 -9.50
N GLU A 900 3.97 27.35 -9.57
CA GLU A 900 4.17 26.41 -10.69
C GLU A 900 3.34 26.83 -11.92
N GLU A 901 2.19 27.51 -11.71
CA GLU A 901 1.42 28.19 -12.75
C GLU A 901 1.99 29.57 -13.16
N LEU A 902 2.87 30.18 -12.35
CA LEU A 902 3.51 31.49 -12.61
C LEU A 902 5.03 31.43 -12.89
N LEU A 903 5.69 30.31 -12.59
CA LEU A 903 7.13 30.07 -12.59
C LEU A 903 7.39 28.56 -12.77
N LYS A 904 7.44 28.10 -14.02
CA LYS A 904 8.47 27.12 -14.39
C LYS A 904 9.59 27.84 -15.11
N GLU A 905 10.35 28.62 -14.34
CA GLU A 905 11.79 28.63 -14.57
C GLU A 905 12.29 27.21 -14.24
N LYS A 906 12.58 26.43 -15.28
CA LYS A 906 13.70 25.49 -15.17
C LYS A 906 14.90 26.09 -15.91
N GLY A 907 16.06 25.79 -15.36
CA GLY A 907 17.34 26.24 -15.83
C GLY A 907 17.71 27.59 -15.24
N SER A 908 18.74 27.60 -14.39
CA SER A 908 19.52 28.80 -14.19
C SER A 908 20.79 28.77 -15.07
N PHE A 909 21.05 29.74 -15.93
CA PHE A 909 22.41 30.10 -16.37
C PHE A 909 23.27 30.45 -15.15
N VAL A 910 24.04 29.47 -14.70
CA VAL A 910 25.07 29.72 -13.71
C VAL A 910 26.27 30.37 -14.41
N THR A 911 26.48 31.67 -14.19
CA THR A 911 27.82 32.24 -14.35
C THR A 911 28.69 31.71 -13.23
N VAL A 912 29.90 31.28 -13.55
CA VAL A 912 30.87 30.91 -12.53
C VAL A 912 31.17 32.17 -11.71
N VAL A 913 30.61 32.26 -10.50
CA VAL A 913 31.17 33.12 -9.46
C VAL A 913 32.56 32.56 -9.18
N PRO A 914 33.64 33.35 -9.24
CA PRO A 914 34.98 32.86 -8.99
C PRO A 914 35.15 32.60 -7.50
N THR A 915 34.67 31.45 -7.02
CA THR A 915 35.12 30.88 -5.76
C THR A 915 36.34 30.05 -6.07
N GLY A 916 37.50 30.64 -5.77
CA GLY A 916 38.82 30.11 -6.07
C GLY A 916 38.94 28.60 -5.81
N SER A 917 39.19 27.85 -6.88
CA SER A 917 39.90 26.60 -6.71
C SER A 917 41.26 26.98 -6.14
N GLY A 918 41.59 26.52 -4.94
CA GLY A 918 42.90 26.69 -4.27
C GLY A 918 44.12 26.16 -5.05
N LEU A 919 44.02 26.00 -6.37
CA LEU A 919 45.12 25.88 -7.31
C LEU A 919 45.82 27.23 -7.54
N ASP A 920 45.16 28.37 -7.35
CA ASP A 920 45.73 29.71 -7.64
C ASP A 920 46.89 30.10 -6.72
N ILE A 921 47.03 29.48 -5.54
CA ILE A 921 48.18 29.76 -4.66
C ILE A 921 49.47 29.14 -5.21
N TYR A 922 49.43 27.99 -5.88
CA TYR A 922 50.63 27.30 -6.37
C TYR A 922 50.85 27.55 -7.86
N SER A 923 52.05 28.02 -8.21
CA SER A 923 52.42 28.37 -9.58
C SER A 923 52.55 27.12 -10.45
N GLY A 924 51.97 27.16 -11.66
CA GLY A 924 52.15 26.17 -12.72
C GLY A 924 53.54 26.18 -13.38
N GLU A 925 54.44 27.08 -12.97
CA GLU A 925 55.78 27.20 -13.53
C GLU A 925 56.59 25.91 -13.31
N ASP A 926 57.06 25.35 -14.42
CA ASP A 926 57.94 24.17 -14.48
C ASP A 926 59.43 24.54 -14.62
N LYS A 927 59.72 25.84 -14.79
CA LYS A 927 61.07 26.40 -14.92
C LYS A 927 61.58 26.90 -13.57
N GLY A 928 62.55 26.19 -12.99
CA GLY A 928 63.17 26.52 -11.71
C GLY A 928 63.78 25.29 -11.03
N LEU A 929 64.53 25.50 -9.94
CA LEU A 929 65.08 24.41 -9.14
C LEU A 929 63.95 23.59 -8.52
N GLN A 930 64.06 22.27 -8.65
CA GLN A 930 63.10 21.30 -8.20
C GLN A 930 63.64 20.55 -6.98
N ASN A 931 62.72 20.10 -6.14
CA ASN A 931 63.03 19.38 -4.92
C ASN A 931 62.20 18.10 -4.83
N PHE A 932 62.81 17.02 -4.36
CA PHE A 932 62.09 15.81 -3.97
C PHE A 932 61.78 15.87 -2.48
N VAL A 933 60.52 15.63 -2.10
CA VAL A 933 60.06 15.75 -0.71
C VAL A 933 59.39 14.47 -0.25
N ILE A 934 59.80 14.01 0.94
CA ILE A 934 59.12 12.96 1.72
C ILE A 934 58.44 13.65 2.89
N ALA A 935 57.11 13.66 2.89
CA ALA A 935 56.28 14.23 3.95
C ALA A 935 55.77 13.13 4.88
N VAL A 936 56.30 13.05 6.10
CA VAL A 936 55.91 12.06 7.11
C VAL A 936 54.89 12.66 8.06
N ASN A 937 53.69 12.09 8.11
CA ASN A 937 52.57 12.57 8.94
C ASN A 937 52.68 12.02 10.37
N SER A 938 53.72 12.40 11.10
CA SER A 938 53.87 12.02 12.51
C SER A 938 54.76 13.03 13.25
N PRO A 939 54.19 13.97 14.01
CA PRO A 939 54.99 14.91 14.78
C PRO A 939 55.71 14.19 15.94
N GLY A 940 57.03 14.01 15.82
CA GLY A 940 57.88 13.47 16.89
C GLY A 940 58.68 12.21 16.55
N VAL A 941 58.56 11.66 15.33
CA VAL A 941 59.36 10.50 14.90
C VAL A 941 60.80 10.92 14.58
N ASN A 942 61.77 10.08 14.95
CA ASN A 942 63.18 10.30 14.63
C ASN A 942 63.49 9.87 13.19
N LEU A 943 63.74 10.85 12.32
CA LEU A 943 63.99 10.62 10.89
C LEU A 943 65.48 10.42 10.54
N LYS A 944 66.39 10.32 11.52
CA LYS A 944 67.84 10.22 11.26
C LYS A 944 68.22 9.00 10.41
N GLN A 945 67.57 7.85 10.62
CA GLN A 945 67.88 6.62 9.88
C GLN A 945 67.50 6.72 8.39
N ILE A 946 66.32 7.25 8.08
CA ILE A 946 65.92 7.46 6.68
C ILE A 946 66.77 8.54 6.01
N ILE A 947 67.10 9.63 6.72
CA ILE A 947 67.99 10.67 6.20
C ILE A 947 69.38 10.09 5.88
N ALA A 948 69.94 9.27 6.77
CA ALA A 948 71.22 8.60 6.53
C ALA A 948 71.14 7.62 5.33
N GLY A 949 70.03 6.88 5.18
CA GLY A 949 69.79 5.97 4.06
C GLY A 949 69.74 6.70 2.72
N PHE A 950 69.02 7.81 2.63
CA PHE A 950 69.00 8.65 1.45
C PHE A 950 70.34 9.36 1.21
N GLY A 951 71.06 9.75 2.27
CA GLY A 951 72.40 10.33 2.15
C GLY A 951 73.41 9.36 1.56
N ALA A 952 73.39 8.11 1.99
CA ALA A 952 74.22 7.04 1.43
C ALA A 952 73.84 6.75 -0.03
N HIS A 953 72.53 6.63 -0.32
CA HIS A 953 72.03 6.41 -1.68
C HIS A 953 72.45 7.53 -2.64
N ASN A 954 72.38 8.79 -2.19
CA ASN A 954 72.80 9.94 -2.99
C ASN A 954 74.31 9.98 -3.21
N SER A 955 75.09 9.66 -2.18
CA SER A 955 76.55 9.63 -2.28
C SER A 955 77.07 8.52 -3.20
N ASP A 956 76.33 7.41 -3.28
CA ASP A 956 76.69 6.25 -4.11
C ASP A 956 76.22 6.42 -5.56
N GLN A 957 74.95 6.79 -5.76
CA GLN A 957 74.30 6.76 -7.08
C GLN A 957 74.20 8.14 -7.75
N TYR A 958 74.35 9.23 -6.99
CA TYR A 958 74.14 10.61 -7.46
C TYR A 958 75.28 11.56 -7.04
N ARG A 959 76.47 11.02 -6.77
CA ARG A 959 77.63 11.77 -6.22
C ARG A 959 77.99 13.02 -7.02
N GLN A 960 77.90 12.93 -8.35
CA GLN A 960 78.26 14.01 -9.27
C GLN A 960 77.24 15.17 -9.29
N VAL A 961 76.03 14.97 -8.75
CA VAL A 961 74.95 15.95 -8.75
C VAL A 961 75.03 16.90 -7.53
N GLY A 962 75.73 16.50 -6.46
CA GLY A 962 75.94 17.35 -5.28
C GLY A 962 74.68 17.56 -4.43
N LEU A 963 73.82 16.54 -4.33
CA LEU A 963 72.54 16.61 -3.62
C LEU A 963 72.73 16.69 -2.09
N ASN A 964 71.96 17.57 -1.46
CA ASN A 964 71.89 17.75 -0.02
C ASN A 964 70.50 17.38 0.52
N ILE A 965 70.43 17.01 1.80
CA ILE A 965 69.19 16.64 2.47
C ILE A 965 68.92 17.63 3.61
N ARG A 966 67.74 18.22 3.63
CA ARG A 966 67.27 19.15 4.67
C ARG A 966 65.97 18.65 5.28
N GLN A 967 65.74 18.96 6.56
CA GLN A 967 64.51 18.59 7.27
C GLN A 967 63.79 19.85 7.77
N THR A 968 62.48 19.93 7.53
CA THR A 968 61.62 21.05 7.96
C THR A 968 60.27 20.53 8.45
N LYS A 969 59.54 21.29 9.29
CA LYS A 969 58.18 20.95 9.73
C LYS A 969 57.14 21.89 9.10
N VAL A 970 56.06 21.33 8.56
CA VAL A 970 54.92 22.09 8.00
C VAL A 970 53.62 21.46 8.49
N ALA A 971 52.82 22.24 9.22
CA ALA A 971 51.66 21.72 9.98
C ALA A 971 52.08 20.50 10.85
N ASP A 972 51.39 19.38 10.68
CA ASP A 972 51.65 18.13 11.40
C ASP A 972 52.70 17.23 10.71
N TYR A 973 53.21 17.65 9.54
CA TYR A 973 54.15 16.86 8.74
C TYR A 973 55.61 17.26 9.02
N GLN A 974 56.48 16.26 9.08
CA GLN A 974 57.93 16.44 8.97
C GLN A 974 58.36 16.15 7.53
N LEU A 975 58.93 17.16 6.86
CA LEU A 975 59.39 17.09 5.48
C LEU A 975 60.89 16.79 5.45
N ILE A 976 61.28 15.77 4.68
CA ILE A 976 62.66 15.53 4.26
C ILE A 976 62.77 15.97 2.81
N ILE A 977 63.64 16.93 2.54
CA ILE A 977 63.76 17.61 1.25
C ILE A 977 65.15 17.29 0.68
N VAL A 978 65.19 16.63 -0.48
CA VAL A 978 66.42 16.35 -1.24
C VAL A 978 66.51 17.36 -2.38
N SER A 979 67.61 18.11 -2.42
CA SER A 979 67.79 19.23 -3.35
C SER A 979 69.26 19.58 -3.62
N PRO A 980 69.57 20.36 -4.68
CA PRO A 980 68.68 20.83 -5.75
C PRO A 980 68.72 19.95 -7.00
N PHE A 981 67.58 19.78 -7.67
CA PHE A 981 67.52 19.26 -9.05
C PHE A 981 67.35 20.43 -10.02
N LYS A 982 68.12 20.46 -11.11
CA LYS A 982 68.13 21.63 -12.01
C LYS A 982 66.92 21.66 -12.93
N THR A 983 66.36 20.50 -13.24
CA THR A 983 65.23 20.34 -14.16
C THR A 983 64.14 19.44 -13.59
N LYS A 984 62.90 19.62 -14.09
CA LYS A 984 61.74 18.75 -13.78
C LYS A 984 62.02 17.29 -14.09
N THR A 985 62.69 17.01 -15.21
CA THR A 985 63.03 15.65 -15.65
C THR A 985 64.02 14.97 -14.71
N GLU A 986 65.06 15.67 -14.23
CA GLU A 986 65.99 15.13 -13.23
C GLU A 986 65.30 14.74 -11.93
N ALA A 987 64.41 15.61 -11.44
CA ALA A 987 63.64 15.36 -10.22
C ALA A 987 62.66 14.18 -10.37
N ILE A 988 61.99 14.05 -11.53
CA ILE A 988 61.09 12.92 -11.82
C ILE A 988 61.87 11.60 -11.89
N ASN A 989 63.02 11.59 -12.57
CA ASN A 989 63.86 10.38 -12.64
C ASN A 989 64.37 9.95 -11.26
N TYR A 990 64.77 10.90 -10.43
CA TYR A 990 65.16 10.64 -9.05
C TYR A 990 63.97 10.14 -8.21
N PHE A 991 62.80 10.80 -8.30
CA PHE A 991 61.56 10.40 -7.64
C PHE A 991 61.18 8.95 -7.97
N THR A 992 61.11 8.59 -9.25
CA THR A 992 60.70 7.25 -9.71
C THR A 992 61.65 6.16 -9.21
N ARG A 993 62.96 6.40 -9.25
CA ARG A 993 63.97 5.45 -8.73
C ARG A 993 63.96 5.36 -7.21
N ALA A 994 63.80 6.48 -6.53
CA ALA A 994 63.69 6.51 -5.07
C ALA A 994 62.49 5.69 -4.61
N ILE A 995 61.26 5.97 -5.11
CA ILE A 995 60.02 5.30 -4.66
C ILE A 995 59.99 3.79 -4.97
N THR A 996 60.68 3.33 -6.01
CA THR A 996 60.77 1.90 -6.36
C THR A 996 61.84 1.16 -5.55
N THR A 997 62.79 1.88 -4.94
CA THR A 997 63.84 1.30 -4.09
C THR A 997 63.33 1.10 -2.66
N ARG A 998 62.54 0.04 -2.45
CA ARG A 998 61.84 -0.26 -1.18
C ARG A 998 62.74 -0.21 0.07
N LYS A 999 64.03 -0.55 -0.05
CA LYS A 999 64.99 -0.52 1.08
C LYS A 999 65.14 0.89 1.70
N LEU A 1000 64.94 1.96 0.93
CA LEU A 1000 65.08 3.34 1.40
C LEU A 1000 63.98 3.76 2.39
N TYR A 1001 62.81 3.12 2.35
CA TYR A 1001 61.66 3.48 3.18
C TYR A 1001 61.39 2.52 4.33
N ARG A 1002 62.23 1.49 4.55
CA ARG A 1002 62.00 0.46 5.59
C ARG A 1002 61.77 1.05 6.98
N SER A 1003 62.47 2.12 7.35
CA SER A 1003 62.26 2.77 8.66
C SER A 1003 60.96 3.56 8.76
N LEU A 1004 60.16 3.64 7.69
CA LEU A 1004 58.84 4.26 7.62
C LEU A 1004 57.71 3.25 7.37
N ASP A 1005 57.97 1.93 7.35
CA ASP A 1005 57.00 0.90 6.95
C ASP A 1005 55.69 0.94 7.75
N THR A 1006 55.71 1.47 8.98
CA THR A 1006 54.53 1.60 9.85
C THR A 1006 53.97 3.02 9.94
N LEU A 1007 54.50 3.97 9.18
CA LEU A 1007 54.16 5.39 9.25
C LEU A 1007 53.50 5.88 7.96
N SER A 1008 52.53 6.80 8.08
CA SER A 1008 51.87 7.41 6.93
C SER A 1008 52.77 8.51 6.35
N TYR A 1009 53.27 8.29 5.13
CA TYR A 1009 54.07 9.28 4.41
C TYR A 1009 53.59 9.49 2.96
N ARG A 1010 54.01 10.62 2.37
CA ARG A 1010 53.72 11.01 0.98
C ARG A 1010 54.98 11.54 0.32
N ASN A 1011 55.20 11.15 -0.94
CA ASN A 1011 56.33 11.62 -1.73
C ASN A 1011 55.81 12.52 -2.86
N PHE A 1012 56.49 13.64 -3.12
CA PHE A 1012 56.16 14.52 -4.24
C PHE A 1012 57.36 15.36 -4.69
N ILE A 1013 57.23 16.01 -5.85
CA ILE A 1013 58.21 16.97 -6.38
C ILE A 1013 57.60 18.37 -6.29
N ILE A 1014 58.43 19.36 -5.97
CA ILE A 1014 58.01 20.74 -5.78
C ILE A 1014 59.10 21.73 -6.16
N THR A 1015 58.74 22.86 -6.78
CA THR A 1015 59.66 24.00 -7.02
C THR A 1015 59.96 24.75 -5.73
N ASP A 1016 61.10 25.45 -5.67
CA ASP A 1016 61.42 26.31 -4.52
C ASP A 1016 60.32 27.35 -4.23
N SER A 1017 59.75 27.96 -5.27
CA SER A 1017 58.66 28.94 -5.15
C SER A 1017 57.42 28.33 -4.50
N ASN A 1018 56.98 27.16 -4.98
CA ASN A 1018 55.81 26.48 -4.42
C ASN A 1018 56.09 25.88 -3.04
N LEU A 1019 57.33 25.46 -2.75
CA LEU A 1019 57.72 24.96 -1.43
C LEU A 1019 57.66 26.07 -0.37
N LYS A 1020 58.06 27.29 -0.74
CA LYS A 1020 57.90 28.46 0.13
C LYS A 1020 56.42 28.71 0.43
N LYS A 1021 55.59 28.78 -0.61
CA LYS A 1021 54.14 28.97 -0.47
C LYS A 1021 53.46 27.85 0.33
N LEU A 1022 53.92 26.60 0.18
CA LEU A 1022 53.43 25.44 0.94
C LEU A 1022 53.76 25.59 2.43
N THR A 1023 54.96 26.05 2.74
CA THR A 1023 55.40 26.26 4.12
C THR A 1023 54.61 27.40 4.79
N GLU A 1024 54.32 28.47 4.05
CA GLU A 1024 53.55 29.62 4.52
C GLU A 1024 52.06 29.30 4.69
N SER A 1025 51.45 28.67 3.68
CA SER A 1025 50.03 28.32 3.69
C SER A 1025 49.71 27.16 4.64
N LYS A 1026 50.68 26.26 4.85
CA LYS A 1026 50.55 25.00 5.59
C LYS A 1026 49.51 24.02 5.01
N ARG A 1027 49.13 24.19 3.72
CA ARG A 1027 48.09 23.41 3.05
C ARG A 1027 48.66 22.31 2.16
N ILE A 1028 49.17 21.24 2.77
CA ILE A 1028 49.85 20.15 2.04
C ILE A 1028 48.90 19.31 1.16
N GLY A 1029 47.65 19.12 1.60
CA GLY A 1029 46.63 18.37 0.85
C GLY A 1029 46.29 19.03 -0.49
N GLU A 1030 46.18 20.36 -0.51
CA GLU A 1030 45.92 21.13 -1.74
C GLU A 1030 47.10 21.03 -2.72
N TYR A 1031 48.33 21.05 -2.21
CA TYR A 1031 49.52 20.88 -3.06
C TYR A 1031 49.64 19.45 -3.63
N LEU A 1032 49.29 18.42 -2.86
CA LEU A 1032 49.29 17.04 -3.38
C LEU A 1032 48.31 16.88 -4.54
N ASN A 1033 47.17 17.57 -4.50
CA ASN A 1033 46.22 17.59 -5.61
C ASN A 1033 46.81 18.32 -6.83
N PHE A 1034 47.41 19.49 -6.62
CA PHE A 1034 48.14 20.22 -7.65
C PHE A 1034 49.26 19.38 -8.29
N PHE A 1035 50.07 18.68 -7.48
CA PHE A 1035 51.14 17.79 -7.93
C PHE A 1035 50.60 16.63 -8.77
N LYS A 1036 49.51 15.99 -8.32
CA LYS A 1036 48.87 14.91 -9.09
C LYS A 1036 48.45 15.40 -10.48
N THR A 1037 47.72 16.52 -10.55
CA THR A 1037 47.19 17.04 -11.82
C THR A 1037 48.27 17.59 -12.75
N LYS A 1038 49.30 18.26 -12.22
CA LYS A 1038 50.31 18.95 -13.06
C LYS A 1038 51.60 18.17 -13.31
N TYR A 1039 51.97 17.24 -12.42
CA TYR A 1039 53.20 16.46 -12.56
C TYR A 1039 52.96 14.98 -12.91
N ILE A 1040 51.84 14.38 -12.49
CA ILE A 1040 51.55 12.95 -12.74
C ILE A 1040 50.60 12.76 -13.93
N GLU A 1041 49.43 13.41 -13.91
CA GLU A 1041 48.37 13.19 -14.91
C GLU A 1041 48.71 13.80 -16.30
N ALA A 1042 49.64 14.75 -16.37
CA ALA A 1042 50.08 15.36 -17.63
C ALA A 1042 51.00 14.47 -18.51
N ASN A 1043 51.25 13.20 -18.13
CA ASN A 1043 52.25 12.34 -18.77
C ASN A 1043 51.83 10.88 -19.00
N VAL A 1044 50.53 10.58 -19.15
CA VAL A 1044 50.07 9.21 -19.46
C VAL A 1044 49.17 9.21 -20.68
N ASP A 1045 49.75 8.86 -21.84
CA ASP A 1045 49.05 8.40 -23.03
C ASP A 1045 49.51 6.96 -23.36
N LEU A 1046 48.61 6.14 -23.91
CA LEU A 1046 48.72 4.73 -24.37
C LEU A 1046 48.52 3.60 -23.31
N ASN A 1047 47.41 2.86 -23.36
CA ASN A 1047 47.23 1.63 -24.18
C ASN A 1047 45.92 0.85 -23.86
N PRO A 1048 45.32 0.12 -24.83
CA PRO A 1048 44.07 -0.63 -24.68
C PRO A 1048 44.32 -2.11 -24.33
N ASN A 1049 43.75 -2.60 -23.23
CA ASN A 1049 43.29 -3.98 -23.03
C ASN A 1049 42.88 -4.21 -21.56
N GLN A 1050 41.61 -4.54 -21.32
CA GLN A 1050 41.18 -5.68 -20.48
C GLN A 1050 39.66 -5.91 -20.60
N SER A 1051 39.30 -7.19 -20.50
CA SER A 1051 38.16 -7.93 -21.05
C SER A 1051 36.83 -7.85 -20.27
N GLN A 1052 35.71 -8.02 -20.98
CA GLN A 1052 34.37 -8.31 -20.41
C GLN A 1052 34.20 -9.83 -20.14
N PRO A 1053 33.32 -10.24 -19.19
CA PRO A 1053 33.09 -11.65 -18.85
C PRO A 1053 32.29 -12.42 -19.92
N GLU A 1054 32.66 -13.69 -20.16
CA GLU A 1054 32.01 -14.61 -21.10
C GLU A 1054 30.68 -15.19 -20.56
N TYR A 1055 29.70 -15.40 -21.44
CA TYR A 1055 28.41 -16.05 -21.16
C TYR A 1055 28.50 -17.57 -21.27
N SER A 1056 27.97 -18.29 -20.28
CA SER A 1056 28.07 -19.76 -20.17
C SER A 1056 26.73 -20.50 -20.29
N GLY A 1057 25.67 -19.87 -20.80
CA GLY A 1057 24.35 -20.49 -20.93
C GLY A 1057 24.15 -21.28 -22.22
N PRO A 1058 23.01 -22.00 -22.36
CA PRO A 1058 22.79 -22.96 -23.46
C PRO A 1058 22.48 -22.34 -24.82
N TYR A 1059 22.29 -21.01 -24.88
CA TYR A 1059 21.93 -20.28 -26.09
C TYR A 1059 23.16 -19.71 -26.82
N GLN A 1060 23.08 -19.54 -28.13
CA GLN A 1060 24.15 -19.00 -28.95
C GLN A 1060 24.23 -17.48 -28.79
N THR A 1061 25.41 -16.96 -28.45
CA THR A 1061 25.67 -15.52 -28.19
C THR A 1061 25.63 -14.63 -29.43
N ASN A 1062 25.72 -15.23 -30.62
CA ASN A 1062 25.51 -14.50 -31.86
C ASN A 1062 24.01 -14.30 -32.08
N VAL A 1063 23.54 -13.07 -31.84
CA VAL A 1063 22.14 -12.66 -32.07
C VAL A 1063 21.93 -11.99 -33.41
N GLY A 1064 22.96 -11.87 -34.26
CA GLY A 1064 22.86 -11.25 -35.57
C GLY A 1064 22.09 -12.11 -36.59
N GLY A 1065 21.51 -11.46 -37.59
CA GLY A 1065 20.74 -12.12 -38.66
C GLY A 1065 19.24 -12.19 -38.41
N LYS A 1066 18.55 -13.05 -39.17
CA LYS A 1066 17.08 -13.12 -39.18
C LYS A 1066 16.50 -13.42 -37.80
N GLN A 1067 15.37 -12.79 -37.51
CA GLN A 1067 14.65 -12.93 -36.26
C GLN A 1067 13.22 -13.42 -36.49
N SER A 1068 12.68 -14.05 -35.47
CA SER A 1068 11.27 -14.33 -35.32
C SER A 1068 10.75 -13.61 -34.08
N PHE A 1069 9.57 -13.01 -34.16
CA PHE A 1069 8.83 -12.59 -32.96
C PHE A 1069 8.07 -13.80 -32.42
N VAL A 1070 8.08 -13.98 -31.10
CA VAL A 1070 7.40 -15.07 -30.42
C VAL A 1070 6.51 -14.51 -29.31
N LEU A 1071 5.27 -15.00 -29.23
CA LEU A 1071 4.30 -14.73 -28.17
C LEU A 1071 3.83 -16.05 -27.55
N ILE A 1072 4.01 -16.21 -26.25
CA ILE A 1072 3.65 -17.40 -25.48
C ILE A 1072 2.52 -17.05 -24.52
N ILE A 1073 1.45 -17.84 -24.54
CA ILE A 1073 0.21 -17.60 -23.79
C ILE A 1073 -0.38 -18.92 -23.24
N PRO A 1074 -1.07 -18.91 -22.08
CA PRO A 1074 -1.84 -20.03 -21.59
C PRO A 1074 -3.02 -20.35 -22.52
N LYS A 1075 -3.24 -21.64 -22.82
CA LYS A 1075 -4.29 -22.09 -23.74
C LYS A 1075 -5.71 -21.80 -23.24
N GLU A 1076 -5.94 -21.91 -21.94
CA GLU A 1076 -7.27 -21.80 -21.33
C GLU A 1076 -7.76 -20.35 -21.21
N GLU A 1077 -6.86 -19.38 -21.37
CA GLU A 1077 -7.12 -17.95 -21.14
C GLU A 1077 -7.28 -17.16 -22.44
N VAL A 1078 -7.16 -17.78 -23.63
CA VAL A 1078 -7.15 -17.09 -24.91
C VAL A 1078 -7.93 -17.84 -25.99
N ASN A 1079 -8.63 -17.11 -26.87
CA ASN A 1079 -9.18 -17.66 -28.10
C ASN A 1079 -8.04 -17.98 -29.09
N THR A 1080 -7.82 -19.27 -29.32
CA THR A 1080 -6.69 -19.80 -30.10
C THR A 1080 -6.71 -19.45 -31.58
N ASP A 1081 -7.87 -19.06 -32.10
CA ASP A 1081 -8.07 -18.72 -33.51
C ASP A 1081 -8.02 -17.20 -33.75
N TYR A 1082 -8.49 -16.42 -32.77
CA TYR A 1082 -8.54 -14.96 -32.87
C TYR A 1082 -7.15 -14.31 -32.89
N LEU A 1083 -6.26 -14.72 -31.98
CA LEU A 1083 -5.00 -14.00 -31.75
C LEU A 1083 -4.02 -14.09 -32.95
N PRO A 1084 -3.81 -15.26 -33.59
CA PRO A 1084 -3.04 -15.32 -34.83
C PRO A 1084 -3.64 -14.47 -35.96
N GLU A 1085 -4.97 -14.37 -36.03
CA GLU A 1085 -5.65 -13.55 -37.03
C GLU A 1085 -5.49 -12.05 -36.77
N ALA A 1086 -5.60 -11.61 -35.52
CA ALA A 1086 -5.33 -10.23 -35.13
C ALA A 1086 -3.89 -9.81 -35.47
N ILE A 1087 -2.92 -10.71 -35.26
CA ILE A 1087 -1.51 -10.49 -35.64
C ILE A 1087 -1.35 -10.42 -37.17
N ARG A 1088 -2.06 -11.27 -37.93
CA ARG A 1088 -2.06 -11.18 -39.42
C ARG A 1088 -2.60 -9.84 -39.91
N GLN A 1089 -3.68 -9.34 -39.31
CA GLN A 1089 -4.25 -8.04 -39.66
C GLN A 1089 -3.29 -6.89 -39.31
N PHE A 1090 -2.67 -6.93 -38.12
CA PHE A 1090 -1.64 -5.97 -37.72
C PHE A 1090 -0.47 -5.95 -38.72
N ASN A 1091 -0.02 -7.12 -39.19
CA ASN A 1091 1.06 -7.23 -40.17
C ASN A 1091 0.68 -6.64 -41.53
N GLN A 1092 -0.52 -6.94 -42.02
CA GLN A 1092 -1.02 -6.38 -43.28
C GLN A 1092 -1.13 -4.85 -43.24
N GLN A 1093 -1.52 -4.29 -42.09
CA GLN A 1093 -1.71 -2.86 -41.92
C GLN A 1093 -0.38 -2.11 -41.77
N ASN A 1094 0.54 -2.61 -40.94
CA ASN A 1094 1.73 -1.86 -40.54
C ASN A 1094 3.01 -2.27 -41.29
N TYR A 1095 3.02 -3.48 -41.89
CA TYR A 1095 4.17 -4.04 -42.60
C TYR A 1095 3.81 -4.59 -44.00
N PRO A 1096 3.05 -3.86 -44.84
CA PRO A 1096 2.52 -4.38 -46.12
C PRO A 1096 3.59 -4.75 -47.16
N GLN A 1097 4.81 -4.24 -47.00
CA GLN A 1097 5.95 -4.51 -47.90
C GLN A 1097 6.86 -5.65 -47.40
N GLN A 1098 6.58 -6.21 -46.22
CA GLN A 1098 7.35 -7.30 -45.62
C GLN A 1098 6.56 -8.60 -45.71
N THR A 1099 7.20 -9.67 -46.18
CA THR A 1099 6.59 -11.01 -46.26
C THR A 1099 6.64 -11.70 -44.91
N LEU A 1100 5.81 -11.26 -43.96
CA LEU A 1100 5.74 -11.82 -42.61
C LEU A 1100 4.81 -13.04 -42.54
N ILE A 1101 5.29 -14.13 -41.94
CA ILE A 1101 4.54 -15.40 -41.83
C ILE A 1101 4.14 -15.63 -40.38
N VAL A 1102 2.84 -15.72 -40.11
CA VAL A 1102 2.30 -16.01 -38.77
C VAL A 1102 1.98 -17.50 -38.64
N SER A 1103 2.58 -18.16 -37.65
CA SER A 1103 2.33 -19.57 -37.31
C SER A 1103 1.95 -19.71 -35.84
N SER A 1104 1.19 -20.75 -35.49
CA SER A 1104 0.76 -21.06 -34.12
C SER A 1104 0.94 -22.54 -33.86
N ALA A 1105 1.54 -22.91 -32.73
CA ALA A 1105 1.76 -24.29 -32.31
C ALA A 1105 1.71 -24.44 -30.78
N MET A 1106 1.41 -25.64 -30.29
CA MET A 1106 1.50 -25.95 -28.86
C MET A 1106 2.98 -26.00 -28.45
N LEU A 1107 3.35 -25.22 -27.42
CA LEU A 1107 4.67 -25.33 -26.79
C LEU A 1107 4.69 -26.52 -25.81
N ASP A 1108 3.59 -26.72 -25.08
CA ASP A 1108 3.27 -27.87 -24.23
C ASP A 1108 1.74 -27.97 -24.04
N ASP A 1109 1.29 -28.83 -23.12
CA ASP A 1109 -0.13 -29.18 -22.95
C ASP A 1109 -1.01 -27.98 -22.53
N PHE A 1110 -0.41 -26.92 -22.00
CA PHE A 1110 -1.12 -25.77 -21.42
C PHE A 1110 -0.68 -24.42 -22.00
N ARG A 1111 0.37 -24.34 -22.84
CA ARG A 1111 0.86 -23.10 -23.47
C ARG A 1111 0.93 -23.19 -24.99
N ILE A 1112 0.47 -22.13 -25.64
CA ILE A 1112 0.55 -21.93 -27.09
C ILE A 1112 1.69 -20.94 -27.38
N MET A 1113 2.42 -21.20 -28.46
CA MET A 1113 3.44 -20.33 -29.03
C MET A 1113 2.95 -19.82 -30.39
N ILE A 1114 2.76 -18.51 -30.51
CA ILE A 1114 2.50 -17.83 -31.77
C ILE A 1114 3.82 -17.20 -32.24
N LYS A 1115 4.18 -17.43 -33.50
CA LYS A 1115 5.44 -16.99 -34.09
C LYS A 1115 5.18 -16.15 -35.34
N VAL A 1116 5.93 -15.06 -35.49
CA VAL A 1116 5.99 -14.25 -36.71
C VAL A 1116 7.41 -14.29 -37.28
N GLU A 1117 7.55 -14.89 -38.45
CA GLU A 1117 8.82 -15.01 -39.18
C GLU A 1117 8.95 -13.93 -40.25
N GLY A 1118 10.19 -13.61 -40.65
CA GLY A 1118 10.47 -12.69 -41.77
C GLY A 1118 11.15 -11.38 -41.36
N LEU A 1119 11.56 -11.23 -40.10
CA LEU A 1119 12.27 -10.06 -39.60
C LEU A 1119 13.77 -10.21 -39.93
N ALA A 1120 14.38 -9.19 -40.54
CA ALA A 1120 15.67 -9.30 -41.20
C ALA A 1120 16.86 -9.34 -40.22
N ASP A 1121 16.75 -8.63 -39.10
CA ASP A 1121 17.81 -8.37 -38.14
C ASP A 1121 17.24 -8.05 -36.74
N PRO A 1122 18.07 -8.00 -35.68
CA PRO A 1122 17.62 -7.68 -34.32
C PRO A 1122 16.90 -6.34 -34.18
N GLU A 1123 17.31 -5.32 -34.94
CA GLU A 1123 16.73 -3.98 -34.86
C GLU A 1123 15.31 -3.99 -35.42
N SER A 1124 15.10 -4.57 -36.61
CA SER A 1124 13.79 -4.76 -37.21
C SER A 1124 12.87 -5.61 -36.33
N GLY A 1125 13.41 -6.63 -35.64
CA GLY A 1125 12.66 -7.43 -34.69
C GLY A 1125 12.23 -6.66 -33.43
N LEU A 1126 13.10 -5.83 -32.87
CA LEU A 1126 12.78 -5.00 -31.70
C LEU A 1126 11.78 -3.90 -32.07
N ILE A 1127 11.90 -3.31 -33.26
CA ILE A 1127 10.92 -2.34 -33.78
C ILE A 1127 9.55 -3.01 -33.92
N TYR A 1128 9.49 -4.20 -34.52
CA TYR A 1128 8.26 -4.98 -34.65
C TYR A 1128 7.64 -5.32 -33.29
N LEU A 1129 8.45 -5.79 -32.33
CA LEU A 1129 8.01 -6.12 -30.98
C LEU A 1129 7.40 -4.91 -30.25
N ARG A 1130 8.01 -3.72 -30.38
CA ARG A 1130 7.48 -2.48 -29.78
C ARG A 1130 6.19 -2.02 -30.45
N ALA A 1131 6.12 -2.12 -31.78
CA ALA A 1131 4.94 -1.71 -32.53
C ALA A 1131 3.74 -2.60 -32.22
N ILE A 1132 3.93 -3.92 -32.19
CA ILE A 1132 2.83 -4.86 -31.93
C ILE A 1132 2.37 -4.83 -30.47
N ALA A 1133 3.28 -4.59 -29.51
CA ALA A 1133 2.94 -4.49 -28.09
C ALA A 1133 1.99 -3.33 -27.75
N ASN A 1134 1.92 -2.31 -28.60
CA ASN A 1134 1.03 -1.15 -28.43
C ASN A 1134 -0.30 -1.30 -29.19
N ASP A 1135 -0.51 -2.39 -29.91
CA ASP A 1135 -1.75 -2.62 -30.66
C ASP A 1135 -2.86 -3.17 -29.75
N GLN A 1136 -3.92 -2.37 -29.59
CA GLN A 1136 -5.07 -2.69 -28.74
C GLN A 1136 -5.89 -3.90 -29.25
N LYS A 1137 -5.85 -4.22 -30.55
CA LYS A 1137 -6.57 -5.40 -31.08
C LYS A 1137 -5.81 -6.69 -30.78
N VAL A 1138 -4.49 -6.64 -30.79
CA VAL A 1138 -3.64 -7.79 -30.45
C VAL A 1138 -3.54 -7.98 -28.93
N TYR A 1139 -3.28 -6.92 -28.16
CA TYR A 1139 -3.00 -7.04 -26.71
C TYR A 1139 -4.18 -6.74 -25.79
N GLY A 1140 -5.22 -6.03 -26.25
CA GLY A 1140 -6.41 -5.73 -25.43
C GLY A 1140 -7.11 -6.99 -24.88
N PRO A 1141 -7.36 -8.03 -25.70
CA PRO A 1141 -7.99 -9.28 -25.24
C PRO A 1141 -7.13 -10.12 -24.29
N ILE A 1142 -5.81 -9.90 -24.27
CA ILE A 1142 -4.86 -10.65 -23.43
C ILE A 1142 -4.23 -9.78 -22.33
N GLN A 1143 -4.76 -8.58 -22.07
CA GLN A 1143 -4.20 -7.62 -21.10
C GLN A 1143 -4.15 -8.15 -19.66
N ASN A 1144 -5.06 -9.08 -19.31
CA ASN A 1144 -5.15 -9.71 -17.99
C ASN A 1144 -4.60 -11.16 -17.98
N VAL A 1145 -4.00 -11.61 -19.09
CA VAL A 1145 -3.51 -12.98 -19.30
C VAL A 1145 -1.99 -13.02 -19.07
N ASN A 1146 -1.48 -14.10 -18.48
CA ASN A 1146 -0.04 -14.22 -18.19
C ASN A 1146 0.77 -14.63 -19.42
N TYR A 1147 1.13 -13.66 -20.27
CA TYR A 1147 1.88 -13.89 -21.52
C TYR A 1147 3.36 -13.51 -21.45
N ARG A 1148 4.15 -13.99 -22.43
CA ARG A 1148 5.55 -13.62 -22.66
C ARG A 1148 5.81 -13.39 -24.14
N ASN A 1149 6.51 -12.31 -24.48
CA ASN A 1149 6.92 -12.02 -25.85
C ASN A 1149 8.42 -11.69 -25.92
N PHE A 1150 9.06 -12.03 -27.04
CA PHE A 1150 10.46 -11.75 -27.31
C PHE A 1150 10.76 -11.96 -28.80
N ILE A 1151 11.95 -11.55 -29.24
CA ILE A 1151 12.49 -11.96 -30.54
C ILE A 1151 13.56 -13.02 -30.35
N ILE A 1152 13.74 -13.86 -31.35
CA ILE A 1152 14.64 -15.01 -31.28
C ILE A 1152 15.21 -15.36 -32.66
N THR A 1153 16.50 -15.70 -32.71
CA THR A 1153 17.15 -16.30 -33.90
C THR A 1153 16.69 -17.74 -34.11
N PRO A 1154 16.63 -18.26 -35.36
CA PRO A 1154 16.27 -19.66 -35.65
C PRO A 1154 17.06 -20.71 -34.86
N GLU A 1155 18.36 -20.47 -34.63
CA GLU A 1155 19.24 -21.37 -33.89
C GLU A 1155 18.83 -21.47 -32.41
N ASN A 1156 18.59 -20.32 -31.78
CA ASN A 1156 18.13 -20.25 -30.40
C ASN A 1156 16.67 -20.70 -30.24
N GLU A 1157 15.82 -20.54 -31.26
CA GLU A 1157 14.44 -21.05 -31.26
C GLU A 1157 14.43 -22.57 -31.13
N THR A 1158 15.31 -23.26 -31.85
CA THR A 1158 15.44 -24.71 -31.78
C THR A 1158 15.80 -25.17 -30.35
N ILE A 1159 16.68 -24.43 -29.68
CA ILE A 1159 17.08 -24.69 -28.29
C ILE A 1159 15.94 -24.36 -27.33
N PHE A 1160 15.21 -23.27 -27.57
CA PHE A 1160 14.09 -22.82 -26.78
C PHE A 1160 12.90 -23.79 -26.82
N VAL A 1161 12.48 -24.23 -28.01
CA VAL A 1161 11.35 -25.18 -28.19
C VAL A 1161 11.68 -26.54 -27.57
N LYS A 1162 12.95 -26.98 -27.63
CA LYS A 1162 13.40 -28.23 -27.00
C LYS A 1162 13.41 -28.15 -25.47
N SER A 1163 13.86 -27.02 -24.92
CA SER A 1163 13.97 -26.82 -23.47
C SER A 1163 12.66 -26.39 -22.80
N LYS A 1164 11.78 -25.71 -23.54
CA LYS A 1164 10.51 -25.11 -23.08
C LYS A 1164 10.66 -24.18 -21.86
N ASN A 1165 11.90 -23.73 -21.62
CA ASN A 1165 12.27 -22.96 -20.44
C ASN A 1165 12.38 -21.48 -20.78
N ILE A 1166 11.29 -20.77 -20.56
CA ILE A 1166 11.17 -19.33 -20.82
C ILE A 1166 12.14 -18.53 -19.94
N LEU A 1167 12.36 -18.94 -18.69
CA LEU A 1167 13.21 -18.19 -17.77
C LEU A 1167 14.66 -18.16 -18.24
N THR A 1168 15.21 -19.31 -18.63
CA THR A 1168 16.60 -19.39 -19.13
C THR A 1168 16.78 -18.62 -20.43
N TYR A 1169 15.78 -18.60 -21.32
CA TYR A 1169 15.87 -17.78 -22.52
C TYR A 1169 15.80 -16.28 -22.22
N MET A 1170 14.98 -15.86 -21.25
CA MET A 1170 14.89 -14.44 -20.88
C MET A 1170 16.17 -13.90 -20.22
N GLU A 1171 16.94 -14.75 -19.53
CA GLU A 1171 18.27 -14.37 -19.01
C GLU A 1171 19.26 -14.12 -20.15
N PHE A 1172 19.29 -15.02 -21.14
CA PHE A 1172 20.06 -14.82 -22.37
C PHE A 1172 19.61 -13.57 -23.13
N TYR A 1173 18.29 -13.40 -23.30
CA TYR A 1173 17.70 -12.28 -24.03
C TYR A 1173 18.10 -10.94 -23.42
N LYS A 1174 18.08 -10.81 -22.09
CA LYS A 1174 18.54 -9.61 -21.37
C LYS A 1174 20.00 -9.27 -21.68
N GLN A 1175 20.87 -10.26 -21.75
CA GLN A 1175 22.30 -10.04 -21.91
C GLN A 1175 22.71 -9.70 -23.35
N PHE A 1176 21.95 -10.16 -24.35
CA PHE A 1176 22.36 -10.06 -25.76
C PHE A 1176 21.44 -9.22 -26.65
N TYR A 1177 20.16 -9.04 -26.30
CA TYR A 1177 19.21 -8.22 -27.06
C TYR A 1177 18.86 -6.87 -26.42
N LEU A 1178 19.08 -6.72 -25.10
CA LEU A 1178 18.74 -5.51 -24.34
C LEU A 1178 19.98 -4.72 -23.87
N LYS A 1179 21.08 -4.82 -24.59
CA LYS A 1179 22.33 -4.10 -24.31
C LYS A 1179 22.20 -2.59 -24.49
#